data_AF-A0A1Y2D5D7-F1
#
_entry.id   AF-A0A1Y2D5D7-F1
#
_cell.length_a   1.000
_cell.length_b   1.000
_cell.length_c   1.000
_cell.angle_alpha   90.00
_cell.angle_beta   90.00
_cell.angle_gamma   90.00
#
_symmetry.space_group_name_H-M   'P 1'
#
loop_
_entity.id
_entity.type
_entity.pdbx_description
1 polymer ?
#
loop_
_entity_poly.entity_id
_entity_poly.type
_entity_poly.pdbx_seq_one_letter_code
_entity_poly.pdbx_strand_id
1 'polypeptide(L)'
;MLKKFILLLIIVCGVSSYTTFINNKQRPELFELTDNEVAVFRVTIPQNEFSQLKQRVNTGHVFNNRISIIDDLFRQVKGFVQFLSQFPYSEVYPGYNFTEILPELKINEEGFSTISVDEVMEKLNITRKGLSNIDLSNEYKSYGNYYFVIKDIVYKRNSEFNLTRITETLNKLSSNDKNKRSNIDTTSDDEIFKTKNGTLVVELNKLRPDAREATFLRSKLVCDIQNRLGIPSISANYATLYINDEYMGFYVLMDTFKLSWIEYEYGDKDTRFLYQCKETGNYLTETSSYNCINKNEEVLDHTEWNELLTSIKNAETASDIEEIFDVDLFVTQIALEYLLGSWDHFLNYGHNYYLYKPVNDKWKYLTYDFDGEFGQDIEMVYVGAIIDDVPEIMDTVNMDYPNYSFEQWTKKNHLIEILILNDKSRFNEILKNVVNEVFNPSILYPRIDELKTFIKPFVKLDKIKNDDGKYPGRLNEIIGDYTFDQWDANSEFTNIETTSLYRAYGLKYWILEKYRYVCKLLDMECDSKYINENFQYSVNEELSFSGFGVSSKKNTDNNTDDPIPTSTKSSDHTEVDSKTKETPKTITYKCIAETLGYHCCSSDNTTVYAHDSNGDWGFDFEKKEWCGITPYSEQLNENSCWSEILGYLCCSECIKVVEVDSNGKWGIENNHWCGIPTFCD
;
A
#
# COMPACT_ATOMS: atom_id res chain seq x y z
N MET A 1 60.21 20.91 -1.33
CA MET A 1 60.15 19.44 -1.47
C MET A 1 59.67 18.91 -0.13
N LEU A 2 58.59 18.17 0.06
CA LEU A 2 57.59 17.50 -0.77
C LEU A 2 56.50 17.14 0.28
N LYS A 3 55.35 17.81 0.32
CA LYS A 3 54.07 17.35 -0.25
C LYS A 3 53.75 15.86 -0.04
N LYS A 4 52.50 15.63 0.39
CA LYS A 4 51.68 14.39 0.38
C LYS A 4 51.81 13.52 1.64
N PHE A 5 50.76 13.52 2.47
CA PHE A 5 49.87 12.35 2.55
C PHE A 5 48.49 12.77 3.11
N ILE A 6 47.58 12.99 2.15
CA ILE A 6 46.15 12.66 2.15
C ILE A 6 45.28 13.29 3.26
N LEU A 7 44.90 14.53 2.98
CA LEU A 7 43.55 15.03 3.22
C LEU A 7 42.59 14.15 2.39
N LEU A 8 41.85 13.24 3.02
CA LEU A 8 40.73 12.58 2.36
C LEU A 8 39.63 13.64 2.28
N LEU A 9 39.66 14.39 1.19
CA LEU A 9 38.55 15.20 0.72
C LEU A 9 37.34 14.27 0.63
N ILE A 10 36.40 14.42 1.56
CA ILE A 10 35.02 14.08 1.35
C ILE A 10 34.54 15.05 0.26
N ILE A 11 34.77 14.67 -1.00
CA ILE A 11 33.96 15.14 -2.10
C ILE A 11 32.66 14.35 -1.95
N VAL A 12 31.77 14.83 -1.08
CA VAL A 12 30.34 14.66 -1.37
C VAL A 12 30.17 15.48 -2.63
N CYS A 13 30.25 14.82 -3.79
CA CYS A 13 29.57 15.33 -4.95
C CYS A 13 28.12 15.40 -4.51
N GLY A 14 27.65 16.60 -4.17
CA GLY A 14 26.23 16.89 -4.16
C GLY A 14 25.75 16.66 -5.58
N VAL A 15 25.42 15.41 -5.90
CA VAL A 15 24.51 15.10 -6.97
C VAL A 15 23.19 15.58 -6.39
N SER A 16 22.87 16.83 -6.66
CA SER A 16 21.52 17.33 -6.49
C SER A 16 20.62 16.44 -7.34
N SER A 17 19.99 15.47 -6.70
CA SER A 17 18.91 14.65 -7.24
C SER A 17 17.70 15.56 -7.42
N TYR A 18 17.75 16.42 -8.44
CA TYR A 18 16.59 17.21 -8.81
C TYR A 18 15.57 16.27 -9.44
N THR A 19 14.47 15.97 -8.73
CA THR A 19 13.26 15.56 -9.46
C THR A 19 12.78 16.78 -10.23
N THR A 20 12.51 16.62 -11.52
CA THR A 20 11.93 17.73 -12.32
C THR A 20 10.45 17.97 -11.99
N PHE A 21 9.85 17.06 -11.21
CA PHE A 21 8.44 17.11 -10.86
C PHE A 21 8.15 18.09 -9.72
N ILE A 22 8.98 18.10 -8.68
CA ILE A 22 8.84 19.02 -7.56
C ILE A 22 9.70 20.24 -7.87
N ASN A 23 9.08 21.42 -7.93
CA ASN A 23 9.79 22.68 -8.15
C ASN A 23 10.82 22.94 -7.01
N ASN A 24 11.66 23.97 -7.11
CA ASN A 24 12.68 24.38 -6.12
C ASN A 24 12.12 24.82 -4.74
N LYS A 25 11.10 24.16 -4.22
CA LYS A 25 10.57 24.35 -2.87
C LYS A 25 11.36 23.48 -1.90
N GLN A 26 11.58 24.03 -0.72
CA GLN A 26 12.30 23.38 0.36
C GLN A 26 11.52 22.14 0.82
N ARG A 27 12.17 20.98 0.83
CA ARG A 27 11.69 19.77 1.49
C ARG A 27 12.73 19.32 2.53
N PRO A 28 12.37 18.47 3.50
CA PRO A 28 13.38 17.91 4.39
C PRO A 28 14.48 17.21 3.59
N GLU A 29 15.74 17.53 3.90
CA GLU A 29 16.94 17.11 3.14
C GLU A 29 16.97 15.60 2.86
N LEU A 30 16.49 14.79 3.80
CA LEU A 30 16.40 13.33 3.64
C LEU A 30 15.59 12.92 2.39
N PHE A 31 14.45 13.59 2.13
CA PHE A 31 13.59 13.25 0.99
C PHE A 31 14.20 13.72 -0.32
N GLU A 32 14.91 14.86 -0.32
CA GLU A 32 15.66 15.34 -1.49
C GLU A 32 16.81 14.38 -1.85
N LEU A 33 17.59 13.96 -0.85
CA LEU A 33 18.71 13.03 -1.03
C LEU A 33 18.27 11.64 -1.51
N THR A 34 17.05 11.22 -1.17
CA THR A 34 16.52 9.90 -1.52
C THR A 34 15.67 9.91 -2.80
N ASP A 35 15.47 11.05 -3.47
CA ASP A 35 14.58 11.15 -4.64
C ASP A 35 14.90 10.14 -5.76
N ASN A 36 16.18 9.76 -5.90
CA ASN A 36 16.67 8.80 -6.89
C ASN A 36 17.33 7.56 -6.25
N GLU A 37 17.20 7.38 -4.94
CA GLU A 37 17.81 6.26 -4.21
C GLU A 37 16.85 5.71 -3.14
N VAL A 38 16.66 4.39 -3.13
CA VAL A 38 15.87 3.73 -2.08
C VAL A 38 16.74 3.60 -0.84
N ALA A 39 16.31 4.24 0.26
CA ALA A 39 17.04 4.19 1.52
C ALA A 39 17.11 2.75 2.07
N VAL A 40 18.20 2.41 2.76
CA VAL A 40 18.38 1.10 3.39
C VAL A 40 18.48 1.27 4.89
N PHE A 41 17.46 0.81 5.61
CA PHE A 41 17.47 0.75 7.08
C PHE A 41 17.94 -0.62 7.55
N ARG A 42 18.97 -0.63 8.41
CA ARG A 42 19.47 -1.84 9.05
C ARG A 42 19.29 -1.71 10.56
N VAL A 43 18.57 -2.65 11.14
CA VAL A 43 18.30 -2.74 12.57
C VAL A 43 18.86 -4.05 13.10
N THR A 44 19.46 -4.02 14.29
CA THR A 44 19.94 -5.21 14.97
C THR A 44 19.21 -5.34 16.30
N ILE A 45 18.56 -6.48 16.54
CA ILE A 45 17.83 -6.80 17.77
C ILE A 45 18.25 -8.17 18.32
N PRO A 46 18.05 -8.45 19.63
CA PRO A 46 18.33 -9.77 20.19
C PRO A 46 17.59 -10.90 19.45
N GLN A 47 18.29 -12.00 19.14
CA GLN A 47 17.75 -13.07 18.30
C GLN A 47 16.51 -13.76 18.90
N ASN A 48 16.43 -13.83 20.22
CA ASN A 48 15.26 -14.33 20.95
C ASN A 48 14.04 -13.42 20.74
N GLU A 49 14.22 -12.10 20.75
CA GLU A 49 13.14 -11.13 20.49
C GLU A 49 12.70 -11.18 19.04
N PHE A 50 13.64 -11.28 18.10
CA PHE A 50 13.30 -11.44 16.68
C PHE A 50 12.51 -12.74 16.42
N SER A 51 12.92 -13.84 17.05
CA SER A 51 12.20 -15.11 16.95
C SER A 51 10.78 -15.01 17.53
N GLN A 52 10.62 -14.32 18.66
CA GLN A 52 9.30 -14.04 19.25
C GLN A 52 8.45 -13.14 18.35
N LEU A 53 9.04 -12.13 17.71
CA LEU A 53 8.34 -11.26 16.75
C LEU A 53 7.77 -12.10 15.59
N LYS A 54 8.60 -12.92 14.94
CA LYS A 54 8.16 -13.80 13.84
C LYS A 54 7.07 -14.77 14.26
N GLN A 55 7.18 -15.33 15.47
CA GLN A 55 6.16 -16.20 16.02
C GLN A 55 4.85 -15.45 16.22
N ARG A 56 4.89 -14.27 16.86
CA ARG A 56 3.70 -13.45 17.14
C ARG A 56 2.98 -13.04 15.87
N VAL A 57 3.71 -12.59 14.85
CA VAL A 57 3.15 -12.16 13.57
C VAL A 57 2.44 -13.30 12.84
N ASN A 58 2.98 -14.52 12.87
CA ASN A 58 2.32 -15.72 12.30
C ASN A 58 1.26 -16.34 13.22
N THR A 59 1.02 -15.78 14.39
CA THR A 59 -0.09 -16.17 15.28
C THR A 59 -1.20 -15.11 15.31
N GLY A 60 -1.08 -14.04 14.53
CA GLY A 60 -2.00 -12.90 14.53
C GLY A 60 -3.37 -13.20 13.91
N HIS A 61 -4.41 -13.08 14.74
CA HIS A 61 -5.85 -12.91 14.40
C HIS A 61 -6.44 -13.77 13.26
N VAL A 62 -6.47 -15.09 13.43
CA VAL A 62 -7.40 -15.95 12.68
C VAL A 62 -8.79 -15.84 13.30
N PHE A 63 -9.56 -14.80 12.93
CA PHE A 63 -10.97 -14.68 13.30
C PHE A 63 -11.82 -14.80 12.04
N ASN A 64 -12.45 -15.97 11.84
CA ASN A 64 -13.77 -16.13 11.19
C ASN A 64 -14.26 -17.58 11.05
N ASN A 65 -13.54 -18.59 11.57
CA ASN A 65 -14.09 -19.95 11.63
C ASN A 65 -14.27 -20.42 13.09
N ARG A 66 -15.49 -20.86 13.44
CA ARG A 66 -15.86 -21.46 14.73
C ARG A 66 -14.88 -22.55 15.19
N ILE A 67 -14.29 -23.28 14.25
CA ILE A 67 -13.28 -24.31 14.52
C ILE A 67 -11.98 -23.68 15.05
N SER A 68 -11.49 -22.58 14.46
CA SER A 68 -10.28 -21.88 14.91
C SER A 68 -10.46 -21.24 16.29
N ILE A 69 -11.67 -20.75 16.56
CA ILE A 69 -12.06 -20.17 17.85
C ILE A 69 -12.01 -21.23 18.96
N ILE A 70 -12.53 -22.44 18.69
CA ILE A 70 -12.49 -23.57 19.63
C ILE A 70 -11.05 -24.04 19.89
N ASP A 71 -10.20 -24.05 18.86
CA ASP A 71 -8.80 -24.45 19.00
C ASP A 71 -7.97 -23.40 19.76
N ASP A 72 -8.27 -22.11 19.60
CA ASP A 72 -7.63 -21.03 20.35
C ASP A 72 -8.06 -21.03 21.83
N LEU A 73 -9.36 -21.17 22.11
CA LEU A 73 -9.87 -21.42 23.47
C LEU A 73 -9.13 -22.55 24.18
N PHE A 74 -9.02 -23.69 23.48
CA PHE A 74 -8.34 -24.87 24.00
C PHE A 74 -6.89 -24.56 24.35
N ARG A 75 -6.17 -23.84 23.47
CA ARG A 75 -4.77 -23.49 23.65
C ARG A 75 -4.56 -22.52 24.81
N GLN A 76 -5.37 -21.46 24.89
CA GLN A 76 -5.27 -20.45 25.95
C GLN A 76 -5.51 -21.05 27.34
N VAL A 77 -6.59 -21.83 27.50
CA VAL A 77 -6.89 -22.42 28.82
C VAL A 77 -5.86 -23.48 29.19
N LYS A 78 -5.41 -24.30 28.22
CA LYS A 78 -4.34 -25.28 28.46
C LYS A 78 -3.05 -24.60 28.92
N GLY A 79 -2.66 -23.52 28.24
CA GLY A 79 -1.49 -22.72 28.59
C GLY A 79 -1.60 -22.13 30.00
N PHE A 80 -2.78 -21.62 30.38
CA PHE A 80 -2.99 -21.09 31.72
C PHE A 80 -2.94 -22.16 32.81
N VAL A 81 -3.58 -23.32 32.60
CA VAL A 81 -3.51 -24.45 33.55
C VAL A 81 -2.07 -24.99 33.66
N GLN A 82 -1.33 -25.01 32.56
CA GLN A 82 0.09 -25.39 32.56
C GLN A 82 0.95 -24.36 33.30
N PHE A 83 0.66 -23.07 33.16
CA PHE A 83 1.30 -22.05 34.00
C PHE A 83 0.99 -22.28 35.48
N LEU A 84 -0.27 -22.54 35.84
CA LEU A 84 -0.66 -22.81 37.23
C LEU A 84 0.04 -24.05 37.81
N SER A 85 0.31 -25.08 37.00
CA SER A 85 1.03 -26.28 37.46
C SER A 85 2.52 -26.01 37.71
N GLN A 86 3.14 -25.12 36.94
CA GLN A 86 4.58 -24.84 37.00
C GLN A 86 4.94 -23.62 37.86
N PHE A 87 3.95 -22.87 38.35
CA PHE A 87 4.19 -21.64 39.08
C PHE A 87 4.79 -21.88 40.49
N PRO A 88 5.85 -21.16 40.89
CA PRO A 88 6.50 -21.33 42.20
C PRO A 88 5.77 -20.53 43.30
N TYR A 89 4.64 -21.05 43.80
CA TYR A 89 3.75 -20.34 44.73
C TYR A 89 4.43 -19.95 46.05
N SER A 90 5.18 -20.86 46.66
CA SER A 90 5.82 -20.61 47.96
C SER A 90 6.98 -19.61 47.88
N GLU A 91 7.62 -19.47 46.72
CA GLU A 91 8.67 -18.47 46.47
C GLU A 91 8.06 -17.09 46.22
N VAL A 92 7.01 -17.03 45.40
CA VAL A 92 6.39 -15.75 45.00
C VAL A 92 5.50 -15.17 46.10
N TYR A 93 4.84 -16.02 46.89
CA TYR A 93 3.92 -15.62 47.96
C TYR A 93 4.32 -16.23 49.31
N PRO A 94 5.48 -15.83 49.87
CA PRO A 94 5.98 -16.39 51.12
C PRO A 94 5.04 -16.07 52.29
N GLY A 95 4.73 -17.08 53.11
CA GLY A 95 3.88 -16.94 54.28
C GLY A 95 2.38 -17.18 54.05
N TYR A 96 1.95 -17.50 52.82
CA TYR A 96 0.59 -17.90 52.51
C TYR A 96 0.46 -19.44 52.41
N ASN A 97 -0.56 -20.02 53.05
CA ASN A 97 -0.85 -21.46 52.99
C ASN A 97 -1.81 -21.77 51.83
N PHE A 98 -1.28 -22.07 50.64
CA PHE A 98 -2.10 -22.35 49.46
C PHE A 98 -2.92 -23.64 49.55
N THR A 99 -2.55 -24.57 50.43
CA THR A 99 -3.34 -25.77 50.70
C THR A 99 -4.69 -25.43 51.35
N GLU A 100 -4.79 -24.28 52.01
CA GLU A 100 -6.05 -23.75 52.56
C GLU A 100 -6.71 -22.72 51.63
N ILE A 101 -5.93 -21.86 50.99
CA ILE A 101 -6.43 -20.74 50.19
C ILE A 101 -6.96 -21.20 48.82
N LEU A 102 -6.21 -22.08 48.16
CA LEU A 102 -6.53 -22.67 46.85
C LEU A 102 -6.27 -24.18 46.87
N PRO A 103 -7.02 -24.95 47.70
CA PRO A 103 -6.83 -26.39 47.85
C PRO A 103 -6.90 -27.14 46.51
N GLU A 104 -7.66 -26.61 45.56
CA GLU A 104 -7.80 -27.18 44.22
C GLU A 104 -6.47 -27.27 43.43
N LEU A 105 -5.47 -26.43 43.75
CA LEU A 105 -4.16 -26.44 43.10
C LEU A 105 -3.21 -27.52 43.63
N LYS A 106 -3.55 -28.22 44.73
CA LYS A 106 -2.74 -29.32 45.28
C LYS A 106 -1.23 -28.99 45.38
N ILE A 107 -0.89 -27.91 46.07
CA ILE A 107 0.50 -27.46 46.21
C ILE A 107 1.26 -28.44 47.11
N ASN A 108 2.44 -28.89 46.67
CA ASN A 108 3.32 -29.78 47.43
C ASN A 108 4.21 -29.01 48.41
N GLU A 109 5.00 -29.74 49.20
CA GLU A 109 5.93 -29.15 50.18
C GLU A 109 7.03 -28.28 49.55
N GLU A 110 7.33 -28.48 48.27
CA GLU A 110 8.30 -27.70 47.49
C GLU A 110 7.69 -26.40 46.92
N GLY A 111 6.39 -26.19 47.10
CA GLY A 111 5.70 -24.96 46.70
C GLY A 111 5.16 -24.94 45.27
N PHE A 112 5.10 -26.10 44.60
CA PHE A 112 4.57 -26.25 43.25
C PHE A 112 3.26 -27.03 43.23
N SER A 113 2.42 -26.73 42.24
CA SER A 113 1.15 -27.42 42.04
C SER A 113 1.35 -28.81 41.44
N THR A 114 0.66 -29.81 41.98
CA THR A 114 0.70 -31.19 41.48
C THR A 114 -0.49 -31.56 40.59
N ILE A 115 -1.22 -30.55 40.09
CA ILE A 115 -2.35 -30.78 39.19
C ILE A 115 -1.87 -31.38 37.86
N SER A 116 -2.61 -32.38 37.36
CA SER A 116 -2.43 -32.85 35.98
C SER A 116 -3.16 -31.90 35.04
N VAL A 117 -2.43 -31.34 34.07
CA VAL A 117 -3.01 -30.41 33.08
C VAL A 117 -4.14 -31.09 32.32
N ASP A 118 -3.96 -32.34 31.89
CA ASP A 118 -4.96 -33.07 31.11
C ASP A 118 -6.21 -33.40 31.94
N GLU A 119 -6.07 -33.78 33.22
CA GLU A 119 -7.21 -34.03 34.12
C GLU A 119 -8.02 -32.76 34.38
N VAL A 120 -7.36 -31.62 34.55
CA VAL A 120 -8.03 -30.32 34.76
C VAL A 120 -8.77 -29.89 33.49
N MET A 121 -8.16 -30.05 32.32
CA MET A 121 -8.78 -29.72 31.03
C MET A 121 -10.03 -30.60 30.77
N GLU A 122 -9.98 -31.88 31.14
CA GLU A 122 -11.13 -32.79 31.07
C GLU A 122 -12.25 -32.37 32.03
N LYS A 123 -11.93 -32.03 33.30
CA LYS A 123 -12.89 -31.54 34.29
C LYS A 123 -13.58 -30.24 33.91
N LEU A 124 -12.89 -29.37 33.17
CA LEU A 124 -13.45 -28.14 32.61
C LEU A 124 -14.26 -28.37 31.32
N ASN A 125 -14.37 -29.62 30.86
CA ASN A 125 -15.00 -30.03 29.60
C ASN A 125 -14.45 -29.25 28.38
N ILE A 126 -13.13 -29.03 28.37
CA ILE A 126 -12.43 -28.31 27.31
C ILE A 126 -11.94 -29.34 26.28
N THR A 127 -12.91 -29.90 25.55
CA THR A 127 -12.68 -30.78 24.40
C THR A 127 -13.29 -30.14 23.15
N ARG A 128 -12.82 -30.50 21.95
CA ARG A 128 -13.42 -30.00 20.68
C ARG A 128 -14.94 -30.20 20.64
N LYS A 129 -15.43 -31.34 21.16
CA LYS A 129 -16.87 -31.67 21.27
C LYS A 129 -17.58 -30.95 22.43
N GLY A 130 -16.88 -30.64 23.51
CA GLY A 130 -17.41 -29.93 24.68
C GLY A 130 -17.52 -28.42 24.48
N LEU A 131 -16.67 -27.84 23.63
CA LEU A 131 -16.67 -26.44 23.23
C LEU A 131 -17.58 -26.16 22.02
N SER A 132 -17.77 -27.15 21.12
CA SER A 132 -18.68 -27.02 19.95
C SER A 132 -20.16 -26.85 20.31
N ASN A 133 -20.54 -27.07 21.58
CA ASN A 133 -21.91 -26.94 22.05
C ASN A 133 -22.18 -25.60 22.77
N ILE A 134 -21.17 -24.73 22.89
CA ILE A 134 -21.34 -23.39 23.45
C ILE A 134 -21.96 -22.48 22.37
N ASP A 135 -23.05 -21.80 22.73
CA ASP A 135 -23.64 -20.76 21.89
C ASP A 135 -22.83 -19.46 22.03
N LEU A 136 -22.00 -19.20 21.03
CA LEU A 136 -21.12 -18.02 20.98
C LEU A 136 -21.79 -16.83 20.26
N SER A 137 -22.98 -17.02 19.69
CA SER A 137 -23.60 -16.05 18.78
C SER A 137 -24.20 -14.84 19.50
N ASN A 138 -24.69 -15.05 20.73
CA ASN A 138 -25.34 -14.00 21.52
C ASN A 138 -24.35 -13.14 22.33
N GLU A 139 -23.20 -13.69 22.73
CA GLU A 139 -22.25 -12.97 23.61
C GLU A 139 -21.19 -12.17 22.84
N TYR A 140 -20.77 -12.61 21.64
CA TYR A 140 -19.85 -11.84 20.79
C TYR A 140 -20.42 -10.47 20.43
N LYS A 141 -21.74 -10.42 20.17
CA LYS A 141 -22.48 -9.16 19.93
C LYS A 141 -22.48 -8.19 21.12
N SER A 142 -22.30 -8.67 22.34
CA SER A 142 -22.41 -7.85 23.55
C SER A 142 -21.08 -7.26 24.02
N TYR A 143 -19.94 -7.89 23.71
CA TYR A 143 -18.63 -7.48 24.26
C TYR A 143 -17.59 -7.10 23.21
N GLY A 144 -17.78 -7.48 21.94
CA GLY A 144 -16.82 -7.20 20.86
C GLY A 144 -15.41 -7.79 21.08
N ASN A 145 -15.20 -8.59 22.14
CA ASN A 145 -13.89 -9.12 22.51
C ASN A 145 -14.02 -10.51 23.15
N TYR A 146 -13.27 -11.46 22.58
CA TYR A 146 -13.27 -12.87 22.91
C TYR A 146 -12.72 -13.20 24.31
N TYR A 147 -11.88 -12.31 24.87
CA TYR A 147 -11.35 -12.41 26.23
C TYR A 147 -12.46 -12.49 27.30
N PHE A 148 -13.56 -11.78 27.09
CA PHE A 148 -14.69 -11.77 28.03
C PHE A 148 -15.49 -13.08 27.99
N VAL A 149 -15.64 -13.68 26.80
CA VAL A 149 -16.32 -14.98 26.62
C VAL A 149 -15.55 -16.12 27.32
N ILE A 150 -14.21 -16.11 27.24
CA ILE A 150 -13.34 -17.05 27.96
C ILE A 150 -13.55 -16.96 29.47
N LYS A 151 -13.55 -15.74 29.99
CA LYS A 151 -13.60 -15.45 31.43
C LYS A 151 -14.98 -15.75 32.04
N ASP A 152 -16.05 -15.55 31.29
CA ASP A 152 -17.41 -15.73 31.82
C ASP A 152 -17.97 -17.14 31.64
N ILE A 153 -17.69 -17.83 30.52
CA ILE A 153 -18.22 -19.17 30.28
C ILE A 153 -17.24 -20.27 30.72
N VAL A 154 -15.98 -20.20 30.29
CA VAL A 154 -15.04 -21.32 30.45
C VAL A 154 -14.43 -21.34 31.84
N TYR A 155 -14.00 -20.19 32.34
CA TYR A 155 -13.28 -20.11 33.62
C TYR A 155 -14.18 -20.35 34.85
N LYS A 156 -15.49 -20.15 34.69
CA LYS A 156 -16.51 -20.40 35.73
C LYS A 156 -17.20 -21.76 35.59
N ARG A 157 -16.88 -22.54 34.56
CA ARG A 157 -17.63 -23.74 34.14
C ARG A 157 -17.62 -24.88 35.16
N ASN A 158 -16.57 -24.97 35.97
CA ASN A 158 -16.45 -25.97 37.01
C ASN A 158 -16.29 -25.28 38.38
N SER A 159 -17.20 -25.58 39.31
CA SER A 159 -17.18 -24.99 40.65
C SER A 159 -16.09 -25.55 41.56
N GLU A 160 -15.61 -26.78 41.29
CA GLU A 160 -14.54 -27.44 42.05
C GLU A 160 -13.14 -27.02 41.57
N PHE A 161 -13.01 -26.54 40.33
CA PHE A 161 -11.77 -25.98 39.77
C PHE A 161 -12.08 -24.69 39.00
N ASN A 162 -12.41 -23.62 39.73
CA ASN A 162 -12.85 -22.35 39.15
C ASN A 162 -11.66 -21.43 38.87
N LEU A 163 -11.31 -21.28 37.59
CA LEU A 163 -10.16 -20.47 37.15
C LEU A 163 -10.34 -18.98 37.43
N THR A 164 -11.58 -18.47 37.41
CA THR A 164 -11.86 -17.07 37.77
C THR A 164 -11.56 -16.83 39.24
N ARG A 165 -12.01 -17.72 40.14
CA ARG A 165 -11.72 -17.65 41.58
C ARG A 165 -10.22 -17.71 41.84
N ILE A 166 -9.50 -18.64 41.20
CA ILE A 166 -8.04 -18.78 41.33
C ILE A 166 -7.36 -17.46 40.93
N THR A 167 -7.71 -16.93 39.75
CA THR A 167 -7.13 -15.68 39.22
C THR A 167 -7.41 -14.49 40.14
N GLU A 168 -8.65 -14.32 40.59
CA GLU A 168 -9.02 -13.24 41.51
C GLU A 168 -8.34 -13.36 42.86
N THR A 169 -8.15 -14.57 43.37
CA THR A 169 -7.47 -14.82 44.64
C THR A 169 -6.00 -14.46 44.55
N LEU A 170 -5.30 -14.91 43.50
CA LEU A 170 -3.88 -14.57 43.26
C LEU A 170 -3.69 -13.06 43.03
N ASN A 171 -4.61 -12.42 42.29
CA ASN A 171 -4.59 -10.98 42.10
C ASN A 171 -4.79 -10.20 43.40
N LYS A 172 -5.72 -10.65 44.26
CA LYS A 172 -5.96 -10.06 45.59
C LYS A 172 -4.74 -10.17 46.49
N LEU A 173 -4.09 -11.34 46.51
CA LEU A 173 -2.84 -11.56 47.24
C LEU A 173 -1.73 -10.63 46.73
N SER A 174 -1.57 -10.52 45.41
CA SER A 174 -0.63 -9.58 44.77
C SER A 174 -0.92 -8.11 45.13
N SER A 175 -2.19 -7.69 45.17
CA SER A 175 -2.57 -6.32 45.55
C SER A 175 -2.40 -6.01 47.04
N ASN A 176 -2.49 -7.00 47.93
CA ASN A 176 -2.21 -6.81 49.35
C ASN A 176 -0.71 -6.63 49.63
N ASP A 177 0.16 -7.22 48.81
CA ASP A 177 1.61 -6.94 48.81
C ASP A 177 1.97 -5.60 48.16
N LYS A 178 1.11 -5.03 47.30
CA LYS A 178 1.32 -3.72 46.66
C LYS A 178 1.25 -2.51 47.61
N ASN A 179 0.76 -2.66 48.85
CA ASN A 179 0.97 -1.62 49.88
C ASN A 179 2.46 -1.45 50.28
N LYS A 180 3.37 -2.24 49.70
CA LYS A 180 4.84 -2.03 49.75
C LYS A 180 5.52 -1.79 48.39
N ARG A 181 4.79 -1.76 47.27
CA ARG A 181 5.33 -1.38 45.95
C ARG A 181 4.33 -0.45 45.28
N SER A 182 4.58 0.84 45.47
CA SER A 182 3.89 1.97 44.87
C SER A 182 3.80 1.84 43.34
N ASN A 183 2.63 2.23 42.83
CA ASN A 183 2.33 2.73 41.49
C ASN A 183 3.03 2.03 40.31
N ILE A 184 2.30 1.14 39.65
CA ILE A 184 2.50 0.93 38.21
C ILE A 184 1.28 1.54 37.55
N ASP A 185 1.54 2.71 36.99
CA ASP A 185 0.75 3.43 36.01
C ASP A 185 0.53 2.54 34.80
N THR A 186 -0.69 2.52 34.27
CA THR A 186 -0.97 1.96 32.95
C THR A 186 -0.98 3.14 31.98
N THR A 187 0.22 3.62 31.65
CA THR A 187 0.45 4.41 30.44
C THR A 187 1.12 3.48 29.42
N SER A 188 0.56 3.47 28.20
CA SER A 188 1.22 2.94 27.03
C SER A 188 2.38 3.86 26.68
N ASP A 189 3.54 3.64 27.30
CA ASP A 189 4.76 4.33 26.92
C ASP A 189 5.35 3.60 25.72
N ASP A 190 5.45 4.31 24.59
CA ASP A 190 6.37 3.98 23.50
C ASP A 190 7.80 3.93 24.09
N GLU A 191 8.31 2.74 24.38
CA GLU A 191 9.67 2.58 24.89
C GLU A 191 10.70 2.97 23.81
N ILE A 192 11.28 4.15 23.97
CA ILE A 192 12.45 4.62 23.22
C ILE A 192 13.67 3.79 23.63
N PHE A 193 14.18 2.98 22.69
CA PHE A 193 15.47 2.29 22.83
C PHE A 193 16.62 3.31 22.88
N LYS A 194 17.40 3.32 23.97
CA LYS A 194 18.67 4.10 24.08
C LYS A 194 19.86 3.15 24.21
N THR A 195 20.81 3.22 23.26
CA THR A 195 22.13 2.55 23.37
C THR A 195 23.23 3.57 23.69
N LYS A 196 24.28 3.10 24.38
CA LYS A 196 25.24 3.92 25.14
C LYS A 196 26.42 4.51 24.36
N ASN A 197 26.52 4.31 23.04
CA ASN A 197 27.64 4.80 22.24
C ASN A 197 27.16 5.26 20.85
N GLY A 198 27.12 6.58 20.63
CA GLY A 198 26.86 7.21 19.34
C GLY A 198 25.43 7.08 18.84
N THR A 199 24.56 8.02 19.22
CA THR A 199 23.19 8.08 18.73
C THR A 199 23.14 8.99 17.50
N LEU A 200 22.97 8.41 16.31
CA LEU A 200 22.24 9.10 15.25
C LEU A 200 20.77 8.94 15.65
N VAL A 201 20.20 9.94 16.33
CA VAL A 201 18.74 10.01 16.48
C VAL A 201 18.22 10.46 15.12
N VAL A 202 18.05 9.50 14.20
CA VAL A 202 17.01 9.67 13.19
C VAL A 202 15.76 9.29 13.93
N GLU A 203 14.97 10.28 14.34
CA GLU A 203 13.58 10.01 14.67
C GLU A 203 12.97 9.52 13.36
N LEU A 204 12.89 8.19 13.18
CA LEU A 204 12.49 7.63 11.90
C LEU A 204 11.07 8.09 11.60
N ASN A 205 10.98 8.87 10.52
CA ASN A 205 9.73 9.13 9.83
C ASN A 205 9.10 7.79 9.45
N LYS A 206 7.77 7.72 9.55
CA LYS A 206 6.96 6.50 9.53
C LYS A 206 7.33 5.60 8.34
N LEU A 207 7.84 4.40 8.60
CA LEU A 207 8.00 3.35 7.58
C LEU A 207 6.66 2.63 7.42
N ARG A 208 6.04 2.80 6.24
CA ARG A 208 4.71 2.27 5.97
C ARG A 208 4.77 1.11 4.99
N PRO A 209 4.16 -0.05 5.31
CA PRO A 209 4.05 -1.14 4.36
C PRO A 209 3.00 -0.85 3.28
N ASP A 210 2.11 0.13 3.51
CA ASP A 210 0.96 0.48 2.66
C ASP A 210 0.24 -0.76 2.09
N ALA A 211 0.12 -1.81 2.91
CA ALA A 211 -0.37 -3.13 2.50
C ALA A 211 -1.82 -3.14 2.00
N ARG A 212 -2.55 -2.04 2.19
CA ARG A 212 -3.90 -1.85 1.69
C ARG A 212 -3.93 -1.54 0.19
N GLU A 213 -2.88 -0.92 -0.33
CA GLU A 213 -2.85 -0.42 -1.70
C GLU A 213 -1.90 -1.23 -2.59
N ALA A 214 -2.26 -1.39 -3.86
CA ALA A 214 -1.63 -2.38 -4.73
C ALA A 214 -0.30 -1.96 -5.38
N THR A 215 0.10 -0.69 -5.28
CA THR A 215 1.12 -0.07 -6.16
C THR A 215 2.36 0.46 -5.44
N PHE A 216 2.28 0.78 -4.14
CA PHE A 216 3.25 1.63 -3.42
C PHE A 216 3.41 3.04 -4.02
N LEU A 217 2.55 3.45 -4.96
CA LEU A 217 2.64 4.73 -5.66
C LEU A 217 1.71 5.78 -5.08
N ARG A 218 0.58 5.39 -4.46
CA ARG A 218 -0.50 6.33 -4.12
C ARG A 218 -0.03 7.36 -3.11
N SER A 219 0.49 6.91 -1.97
CA SER A 219 0.99 7.83 -0.93
C SER A 219 2.11 8.74 -1.42
N LYS A 220 3.03 8.19 -2.23
CA LYS A 220 4.12 8.97 -2.84
C LYS A 220 3.59 10.06 -3.77
N LEU A 221 2.64 9.72 -4.65
CA LEU A 221 2.07 10.65 -5.61
C LEU A 221 1.28 11.75 -4.94
N VAL A 222 0.53 11.46 -3.88
CA VAL A 222 -0.22 12.49 -3.14
C VAL A 222 0.75 13.49 -2.50
N CYS A 223 1.80 13.00 -1.83
CA CYS A 223 2.84 13.87 -1.28
C CYS A 223 3.49 14.72 -2.38
N ASP A 224 3.83 14.12 -3.53
CA ASP A 224 4.44 14.84 -4.65
C ASP A 224 3.52 15.90 -5.25
N ILE A 225 2.22 15.60 -5.39
CA ILE A 225 1.19 16.53 -5.87
C ILE A 225 1.10 17.73 -4.93
N GLN A 226 1.00 17.49 -3.62
CA GLN A 226 0.92 18.56 -2.63
C GLN A 226 2.21 19.39 -2.56
N ASN A 227 3.38 18.74 -2.62
CA ASN A 227 4.67 19.41 -2.65
C ASN A 227 4.86 20.23 -3.95
N ARG A 228 4.33 19.76 -5.08
CA ARG A 228 4.37 20.48 -6.38
C ARG A 228 3.49 21.72 -6.38
N LEU A 229 2.26 21.65 -5.85
CA LEU A 229 1.47 22.84 -5.52
C LEU A 229 2.21 23.71 -4.49
N GLY A 230 2.97 23.04 -3.63
CA GLY A 230 3.69 23.52 -2.47
C GLY A 230 2.81 24.33 -1.54
N ILE A 231 1.70 23.69 -1.24
CA ILE A 231 0.97 23.87 0.01
C ILE A 231 1.72 23.14 1.13
N PRO A 232 1.55 23.52 2.40
CA PRO A 232 2.13 22.79 3.52
C PRO A 232 1.72 21.32 3.51
N SER A 233 2.69 20.42 3.41
CA SER A 233 2.46 18.99 3.22
C SER A 233 3.67 18.17 3.64
N ILE A 234 3.42 16.92 3.98
CA ILE A 234 4.47 15.92 4.24
C ILE A 234 5.11 15.45 2.93
N SER A 235 6.30 14.88 3.03
CA SER A 235 6.99 14.24 1.91
C SER A 235 7.05 12.72 2.10
N ALA A 236 7.20 12.01 0.99
CA ALA A 236 7.38 10.56 0.99
C ALA A 236 8.47 10.15 0.01
N ASN A 237 9.12 9.03 0.30
CA ASN A 237 10.04 8.31 -0.56
C ASN A 237 10.00 6.81 -0.20
N TYR A 238 11.00 6.04 -0.61
CA TYR A 238 11.03 4.60 -0.45
C TYR A 238 12.19 4.14 0.40
N ALA A 239 12.00 3.01 1.07
CA ALA A 239 13.05 2.37 1.83
C ALA A 239 12.91 0.85 1.84
N THR A 240 14.04 0.18 2.10
CA THR A 240 14.09 -1.23 2.46
C THR A 240 14.49 -1.38 3.91
N LEU A 241 13.91 -2.36 4.60
CA LEU A 241 14.23 -2.67 5.98
C LEU A 241 14.96 -4.00 6.08
N TYR A 242 15.98 -4.05 6.93
CA TYR A 242 16.64 -5.29 7.33
C TYR A 242 16.69 -5.38 8.85
N ILE A 243 16.33 -6.53 9.41
CA ILE A 243 16.47 -6.84 10.83
C ILE A 243 17.41 -8.05 10.96
N ASN A 244 18.52 -7.89 11.69
CA ASN A 244 19.56 -8.92 11.83
C ASN A 244 20.06 -9.44 10.46
N ASP A 245 20.31 -8.52 9.53
CA ASP A 245 20.70 -8.77 8.13
C ASP A 245 19.67 -9.54 7.29
N GLU A 246 18.50 -9.84 7.83
CA GLU A 246 17.38 -10.42 7.10
C GLU A 246 16.53 -9.32 6.47
N TYR A 247 16.24 -9.43 5.18
CA TYR A 247 15.37 -8.50 4.46
C TYR A 247 13.93 -8.59 4.98
N MET A 248 13.38 -7.44 5.40
CA MET A 248 12.06 -7.30 6.02
C MET A 248 11.02 -6.66 5.12
N GLY A 249 11.36 -6.30 3.88
CA GLY A 249 10.40 -5.80 2.90
C GLY A 249 10.73 -4.42 2.35
N PHE A 250 9.90 -4.02 1.38
CA PHE A 250 9.91 -2.71 0.74
C PHE A 250 8.81 -1.83 1.35
N TYR A 251 9.15 -0.58 1.66
CA TYR A 251 8.30 0.33 2.43
C TYR A 251 8.26 1.72 1.80
N VAL A 252 7.15 2.43 2.02
CA VAL A 252 7.06 3.87 1.82
C VAL A 252 7.59 4.56 3.08
N LEU A 253 8.69 5.30 2.95
CA LEU A 253 9.19 6.20 3.98
C LEU A 253 8.41 7.50 3.88
N MET A 254 7.62 7.83 4.90
CA MET A 254 6.76 9.01 4.87
C MET A 254 6.97 9.90 6.09
N ASP A 255 7.03 11.21 5.87
CA ASP A 255 7.10 12.20 6.92
C ASP A 255 5.84 12.20 7.80
N THR A 256 5.89 12.84 8.95
CA THR A 256 4.74 12.93 9.86
C THR A 256 4.73 14.27 10.57
N PHE A 257 3.55 14.89 10.64
CA PHE A 257 3.38 16.13 11.40
C PHE A 257 3.66 15.88 12.89
N LYS A 258 4.77 16.46 13.35
CA LYS A 258 5.25 16.49 14.73
C LYS A 258 5.67 17.92 15.08
N LEU A 259 5.88 18.20 16.36
CA LEU A 259 6.40 19.51 16.79
C LEU A 259 7.75 19.82 16.12
N SER A 260 8.61 18.81 15.93
CA SER A 260 9.88 18.94 15.20
C SER A 260 9.70 19.29 13.72
N TRP A 261 8.67 18.74 13.07
CA TRP A 261 8.31 19.11 11.70
C TRP A 261 7.88 20.57 11.62
N ILE A 262 7.07 21.03 12.60
CA ILE A 262 6.63 22.42 12.66
C ILE A 262 7.80 23.38 12.90
N GLU A 263 8.73 23.03 13.79
CA GLU A 263 9.96 23.79 13.99
C GLU A 263 10.76 23.90 12.69
N TYR A 264 10.89 22.80 11.94
CA TYR A 264 11.65 22.78 10.69
C TYR A 264 11.01 23.64 9.60
N GLU A 265 9.70 23.48 9.37
CA GLU A 265 8.99 24.15 8.27
C GLU A 265 8.64 25.61 8.57
N TYR A 266 8.28 25.92 9.82
CA TYR A 266 7.78 27.25 10.20
C TYR A 266 8.74 28.03 11.11
N GLY A 267 9.81 27.40 11.62
CA GLY A 267 10.67 28.01 12.64
C GLY A 267 9.98 28.17 14.01
N ASP A 268 8.82 27.56 14.20
CA ASP A 268 8.00 27.67 15.40
C ASP A 268 8.39 26.57 16.41
N LYS A 269 9.34 26.89 17.28
CA LYS A 269 9.94 25.93 18.24
C LYS A 269 9.03 25.61 19.43
N ASP A 270 8.22 26.58 19.81
CA ASP A 270 7.36 26.54 21.00
C ASP A 270 5.89 26.37 20.60
N THR A 271 5.64 25.67 19.46
CA THR A 271 4.31 25.48 18.91
C THR A 271 3.32 25.02 19.96
N ARG A 272 2.28 25.83 20.18
CA ARG A 272 1.23 25.50 21.15
C ARG A 272 0.14 24.60 20.57
N PHE A 273 -0.10 24.68 19.26
CA PHE A 273 -1.32 24.15 18.64
C PHE A 273 -1.02 23.26 17.45
N LEU A 274 -0.96 21.95 17.66
CA LEU A 274 -0.90 20.95 16.60
C LEU A 274 -1.88 19.83 16.94
N TYR A 275 -3.12 19.93 16.48
CA TYR A 275 -4.18 18.98 16.78
C TYR A 275 -4.23 17.89 15.73
N GLN A 276 -4.14 16.62 16.13
CA GLN A 276 -4.39 15.47 15.26
C GLN A 276 -5.82 14.99 15.41
N CYS A 277 -6.55 14.93 14.30
CA CYS A 277 -7.88 14.34 14.21
C CYS A 277 -7.77 12.95 13.57
N LYS A 278 -7.47 11.95 14.40
CA LYS A 278 -7.25 10.56 13.99
C LYS A 278 -8.51 9.69 14.11
N GLU A 279 -9.56 10.10 14.79
CA GLU A 279 -10.79 9.31 14.82
C GLU A 279 -11.70 9.69 13.65
N THR A 280 -12.61 8.81 13.26
CA THR A 280 -13.64 9.16 12.27
C THR A 280 -14.71 10.09 12.88
N GLY A 281 -15.41 10.84 12.04
CA GLY A 281 -16.49 11.75 12.43
C GLY A 281 -16.05 13.16 12.82
N ASN A 282 -14.78 13.52 12.63
CA ASN A 282 -14.24 14.84 12.93
C ASN A 282 -14.44 15.82 11.76
N TYR A 283 -15.58 16.50 11.74
CA TYR A 283 -15.88 17.55 10.74
C TYR A 283 -15.73 18.98 11.31
N LEU A 284 -14.76 19.19 12.21
CA LEU A 284 -14.53 20.46 12.92
C LEU A 284 -15.79 20.99 13.65
N THR A 285 -16.49 20.07 14.33
CA THR A 285 -17.65 20.37 15.16
C THR A 285 -17.29 20.25 16.65
N GLU A 286 -18.28 20.40 17.54
CA GLU A 286 -18.10 20.16 18.98
C GLU A 286 -17.49 18.78 19.28
N THR A 287 -17.77 17.76 18.46
CA THR A 287 -17.15 16.43 18.59
C THR A 287 -15.63 16.46 18.46
N SER A 288 -15.10 17.34 17.62
CA SER A 288 -13.66 17.51 17.44
C SER A 288 -12.96 18.08 18.67
N SER A 289 -13.70 18.69 19.62
CA SER A 289 -13.12 19.22 20.87
C SER A 289 -12.46 18.15 21.74
N TYR A 290 -12.96 16.91 21.70
CA TYR A 290 -12.46 15.78 22.50
C TYR A 290 -11.88 14.63 21.65
N ASN A 291 -12.20 14.57 20.35
CA ASN A 291 -11.67 13.54 19.45
C ASN A 291 -10.36 13.95 18.74
N CYS A 292 -10.06 15.25 18.66
CA CYS A 292 -8.79 15.73 18.13
C CYS A 292 -7.82 16.04 19.28
N ILE A 293 -6.62 15.45 19.22
CA ILE A 293 -5.65 15.49 20.31
C ILE A 293 -4.51 16.45 19.97
N ASN A 294 -4.22 17.40 20.86
CA ASN A 294 -3.06 18.26 20.71
C ASN A 294 -1.77 17.44 20.90
N LYS A 295 -0.87 17.50 19.92
CA LYS A 295 0.44 16.85 19.98
C LYS A 295 1.43 17.54 20.90
N ASN A 296 1.16 18.78 21.29
CA ASN A 296 1.85 19.39 22.41
C ASN A 296 1.10 19.05 23.71
N GLU A 297 1.52 17.97 24.36
CA GLU A 297 0.92 17.46 25.62
C GLU A 297 1.14 18.41 26.80
N GLU A 298 2.08 19.36 26.70
CA GLU A 298 2.31 20.37 27.75
C GLU A 298 1.22 21.46 27.75
N VAL A 299 0.47 21.59 26.65
CA VAL A 299 -0.60 22.58 26.51
C VAL A 299 -1.93 22.00 26.98
N LEU A 300 -2.27 22.30 28.23
CA LEU A 300 -3.53 21.88 28.86
C LEU A 300 -4.71 22.82 28.59
N ASP A 301 -4.43 24.03 28.09
CA ASP A 301 -5.45 25.02 27.74
C ASP A 301 -5.94 24.81 26.30
N HIS A 302 -7.23 24.50 26.16
CA HIS A 302 -7.90 24.27 24.88
C HIS A 302 -8.86 25.40 24.49
N THR A 303 -8.78 26.56 25.15
CA THR A 303 -9.69 27.70 24.91
C THR A 303 -9.69 28.10 23.44
N GLU A 304 -8.51 28.31 22.85
CA GLU A 304 -8.35 28.77 21.46
C GLU A 304 -8.81 27.74 20.42
N TRP A 305 -8.65 26.45 20.74
CA TRP A 305 -9.21 25.35 19.94
C TRP A 305 -10.74 25.36 19.97
N ASN A 306 -11.33 25.49 21.16
CA ASN A 306 -12.79 25.56 21.31
C ASN A 306 -13.39 26.83 20.70
N GLU A 307 -12.66 27.95 20.72
CA GLU A 307 -13.02 29.19 20.04
C GLU A 307 -13.05 29.03 18.53
N LEU A 308 -12.08 28.33 17.92
CA LEU A 308 -12.12 27.96 16.50
C LEU A 308 -13.39 27.16 16.18
N LEU A 309 -13.64 26.07 16.91
CA LEU A 309 -14.79 25.19 16.66
C LEU A 309 -16.12 25.96 16.82
N THR A 310 -16.19 26.85 17.81
CA THR A 310 -17.36 27.71 18.02
C THR A 310 -17.54 28.72 16.89
N SER A 311 -16.44 29.30 16.40
CA SER A 311 -16.46 30.24 15.27
C SER A 311 -16.93 29.56 13.99
N ILE A 312 -16.40 28.36 13.69
CA ILE A 312 -16.84 27.54 12.55
C ILE A 312 -18.33 27.18 12.69
N LYS A 313 -18.78 26.77 13.87
CA LYS A 313 -20.19 26.41 14.12
C LYS A 313 -21.17 27.57 13.89
N ASN A 314 -20.73 28.80 14.15
CA ASN A 314 -21.58 29.99 14.09
C ASN A 314 -21.43 30.77 12.77
N ALA A 315 -20.50 30.38 11.90
CA ALA A 315 -20.25 31.07 10.65
C ALA A 315 -21.42 30.89 9.68
N GLU A 316 -21.86 31.96 9.02
CA GLU A 316 -22.89 31.89 7.98
C GLU A 316 -22.27 31.92 6.59
N THR A 317 -21.06 32.48 6.49
CA THR A 317 -20.32 32.70 5.26
C THR A 317 -18.83 32.42 5.44
N ALA A 318 -18.10 32.23 4.33
CA ALA A 318 -16.65 32.06 4.38
C ALA A 318 -15.93 33.23 5.09
N SER A 319 -16.38 34.47 4.87
CA SER A 319 -15.76 35.67 5.44
C SER A 319 -15.78 35.70 6.97
N ASP A 320 -16.72 35.00 7.62
CA ASP A 320 -16.82 34.97 9.08
C ASP A 320 -15.64 34.25 9.75
N ILE A 321 -14.92 33.40 9.00
CA ILE A 321 -13.80 32.61 9.52
C ILE A 321 -12.47 32.87 8.79
N GLU A 322 -12.47 33.64 7.70
CA GLU A 322 -11.27 33.91 6.89
C GLU A 322 -10.15 34.60 7.67
N GLU A 323 -10.44 35.33 8.75
CA GLU A 323 -9.41 35.97 9.58
C GLU A 323 -8.68 34.99 10.49
N ILE A 324 -9.28 33.84 10.79
CA ILE A 324 -8.76 32.87 11.77
C ILE A 324 -8.43 31.51 11.15
N PHE A 325 -9.00 31.16 10.00
CA PHE A 325 -8.87 29.87 9.32
C PHE A 325 -8.44 30.09 7.87
N ASP A 326 -7.44 29.32 7.43
CA ASP A 326 -6.90 29.40 6.08
C ASP A 326 -7.85 28.71 5.08
N VAL A 327 -8.89 29.44 4.67
CA VAL A 327 -9.96 28.91 3.82
C VAL A 327 -9.43 28.46 2.46
N ASP A 328 -8.49 29.17 1.84
CA ASP A 328 -7.94 28.77 0.54
C ASP A 328 -7.15 27.47 0.63
N LEU A 329 -6.32 27.31 1.67
CA LEU A 329 -5.62 26.06 1.91
C LEU A 329 -6.60 24.91 2.14
N PHE A 330 -7.63 25.12 2.97
CA PHE A 330 -8.66 24.11 3.21
C PHE A 330 -9.39 23.72 1.92
N VAL A 331 -9.91 24.69 1.17
CA VAL A 331 -10.65 24.42 -0.08
C VAL A 331 -9.74 23.78 -1.14
N THR A 332 -8.44 24.10 -1.17
CA THR A 332 -7.46 23.42 -2.03
C THR A 332 -7.27 21.95 -1.63
N GLN A 333 -7.16 21.65 -0.34
CA GLN A 333 -7.06 20.28 0.15
C GLN A 333 -8.35 19.49 -0.13
N ILE A 334 -9.52 20.13 0.01
CA ILE A 334 -10.81 19.53 -0.36
C ILE A 334 -10.91 19.25 -1.87
N ALA A 335 -10.40 20.15 -2.72
CA ALA A 335 -10.32 19.91 -4.15
C ALA A 335 -9.43 18.70 -4.47
N LEU A 336 -8.30 18.56 -3.77
CA LEU A 336 -7.44 17.37 -3.88
C LEU A 336 -8.15 16.10 -3.43
N GLU A 337 -8.79 16.07 -2.25
CA GLU A 337 -9.56 14.91 -1.78
C GLU A 337 -10.59 14.46 -2.82
N TYR A 338 -11.31 15.41 -3.43
CA TYR A 338 -12.30 15.12 -4.46
C TYR A 338 -11.69 14.55 -5.75
N LEU A 339 -10.58 15.12 -6.22
CA LEU A 339 -9.89 14.65 -7.44
C LEU A 339 -9.22 13.28 -7.23
N LEU A 340 -8.60 13.10 -6.07
CA LEU A 340 -7.92 11.87 -5.69
C LEU A 340 -8.89 10.76 -5.32
N GLY A 341 -10.20 11.04 -5.18
CA GLY A 341 -11.16 10.03 -4.76
C GLY A 341 -10.95 9.57 -3.32
N SER A 342 -10.43 10.46 -2.46
CA SER A 342 -10.25 10.19 -1.04
C SER A 342 -11.60 10.06 -0.35
N TRP A 343 -11.78 8.95 0.35
CA TRP A 343 -12.98 8.68 1.13
C TRP A 343 -12.69 8.57 2.64
N ASP A 344 -11.43 8.38 3.03
CA ASP A 344 -10.99 8.28 4.44
C ASP A 344 -10.44 9.61 5.00
N HIS A 345 -10.85 10.73 4.40
CA HIS A 345 -10.48 12.10 4.81
C HIS A 345 -11.71 12.93 5.18
N PHE A 346 -11.63 14.26 5.08
CA PHE A 346 -12.65 15.17 5.58
C PHE A 346 -14.01 14.98 4.91
N LEU A 347 -14.05 14.81 3.58
CA LEU A 347 -15.30 14.83 2.82
C LEU A 347 -16.30 13.73 3.19
N ASN A 348 -15.80 12.55 3.55
CA ASN A 348 -16.63 11.37 3.76
C ASN A 348 -16.58 10.90 5.22
N TYR A 349 -15.39 10.65 5.76
CA TYR A 349 -15.24 10.09 7.11
C TYR A 349 -14.86 11.11 8.18
N GLY A 350 -14.47 12.34 7.83
CA GLY A 350 -14.02 13.32 8.82
C GLY A 350 -12.80 12.80 9.58
N HIS A 351 -11.76 12.39 8.87
CA HIS A 351 -10.68 11.55 9.40
C HIS A 351 -9.32 11.96 8.83
N ASN A 352 -8.21 11.51 9.44
CA ASN A 352 -6.85 11.60 8.90
C ASN A 352 -6.37 13.02 8.51
N TYR A 353 -6.48 13.97 9.43
CA TYR A 353 -5.90 15.29 9.25
C TYR A 353 -5.35 15.90 10.55
N TYR A 354 -4.59 16.97 10.39
CA TYR A 354 -4.11 17.84 11.45
C TYR A 354 -4.60 19.27 11.26
N LEU A 355 -4.77 19.98 12.37
CA LEU A 355 -4.95 21.42 12.44
C LEU A 355 -3.74 22.02 13.14
N TYR A 356 -3.04 22.91 12.44
CA TYR A 356 -1.90 23.64 12.98
C TYR A 356 -2.22 25.13 13.01
N LYS A 357 -1.87 25.82 14.10
CA LYS A 357 -1.91 27.29 14.13
C LYS A 357 -0.50 27.87 14.38
N PRO A 358 0.11 28.50 13.37
CA PRO A 358 1.34 29.26 13.57
C PRO A 358 1.09 30.50 14.43
N VAL A 359 2.15 30.99 15.07
CA VAL A 359 2.11 32.23 15.85
C VAL A 359 1.73 33.42 14.95
N ASN A 360 0.67 34.14 15.32
CA ASN A 360 0.12 35.28 14.58
C ASN A 360 -0.34 34.97 13.14
N ASP A 361 -0.69 33.72 12.85
CA ASP A 361 -1.27 33.31 11.56
C ASP A 361 -2.58 32.52 11.79
N LYS A 362 -3.21 32.14 10.68
CA LYS A 362 -4.46 31.39 10.63
C LYS A 362 -4.24 29.89 10.89
N TRP A 363 -5.29 29.23 11.37
CA TRP A 363 -5.37 27.78 11.44
C TRP A 363 -5.26 27.16 10.04
N LYS A 364 -4.39 26.17 9.89
CA LYS A 364 -4.07 25.48 8.64
C LYS A 364 -4.52 24.02 8.71
N TYR A 365 -5.16 23.56 7.65
CA TYR A 365 -5.63 22.18 7.48
C TYR A 365 -4.58 21.35 6.72
N LEU A 366 -4.11 20.27 7.35
CA LEU A 366 -3.00 19.44 6.86
C LEU A 366 -3.44 17.96 6.78
N THR A 367 -3.39 17.35 5.61
CA THR A 367 -3.81 15.94 5.42
C THR A 367 -2.63 14.98 5.53
N TYR A 368 -2.88 13.75 5.98
CA TYR A 368 -1.91 12.66 6.03
C TYR A 368 -2.63 11.32 5.86
N ASP A 369 -1.88 10.23 5.65
CA ASP A 369 -2.42 8.86 5.51
C ASP A 369 -3.13 8.61 4.18
N PHE A 370 -2.34 8.29 3.15
CA PHE A 370 -2.76 8.34 1.76
C PHE A 370 -2.75 6.96 1.05
N ASP A 371 -3.17 5.90 1.74
CA ASP A 371 -3.30 4.57 1.17
C ASP A 371 -4.66 4.33 0.49
N GLY A 372 -5.65 5.20 0.71
CA GLY A 372 -7.03 5.11 0.20
C GLY A 372 -7.30 5.88 -1.10
N GLU A 373 -6.28 6.44 -1.73
CA GLU A 373 -6.39 7.40 -2.83
C GLU A 373 -6.49 6.73 -4.20
N PHE A 374 -6.78 7.55 -5.21
CA PHE A 374 -6.91 7.18 -6.60
C PHE A 374 -7.88 6.02 -6.82
N GLY A 375 -8.99 6.03 -6.08
CA GLY A 375 -10.03 5.03 -6.19
C GLY A 375 -9.71 3.66 -5.58
N GLN A 376 -9.00 3.64 -4.46
CA GLN A 376 -8.86 2.44 -3.65
C GLN A 376 -10.08 2.27 -2.72
N ASP A 377 -10.76 1.12 -2.74
CA ASP A 377 -11.81 0.73 -1.78
C ASP A 377 -13.03 1.68 -1.67
N ILE A 378 -13.35 2.47 -2.70
CA ILE A 378 -14.46 3.45 -2.65
C ILE A 378 -15.81 2.80 -2.31
N GLU A 379 -16.06 1.58 -2.81
CA GLU A 379 -17.31 0.87 -2.53
C GLU A 379 -17.59 0.70 -1.03
N MET A 380 -16.56 0.68 -0.17
CA MET A 380 -16.72 0.62 1.28
C MET A 380 -17.59 1.76 1.82
N VAL A 381 -17.55 2.93 1.19
CA VAL A 381 -18.30 4.11 1.64
C VAL A 381 -19.73 4.13 1.10
N TYR A 382 -19.92 3.80 -0.17
CA TYR A 382 -21.22 3.96 -0.83
C TYR A 382 -22.08 2.68 -0.83
N VAL A 383 -21.46 1.51 -0.76
CA VAL A 383 -22.12 0.20 -0.72
C VAL A 383 -22.09 -0.40 0.69
N GLY A 384 -21.03 -0.12 1.45
CA GLY A 384 -20.81 -0.69 2.78
C GLY A 384 -20.14 -2.07 2.74
N ALA A 385 -20.06 -2.73 3.90
CA ALA A 385 -19.49 -4.08 4.02
C ALA A 385 -20.29 -5.09 3.18
N ILE A 386 -19.62 -5.77 2.25
CA ILE A 386 -20.24 -6.82 1.44
C ILE A 386 -20.24 -8.10 2.27
N ILE A 387 -21.44 -8.57 2.61
CA ILE A 387 -21.70 -9.89 3.20
C ILE A 387 -22.22 -10.82 2.11
N ASP A 388 -22.15 -12.14 2.31
CA ASP A 388 -22.37 -13.21 1.29
C ASP A 388 -23.63 -13.06 0.40
N ASP A 389 -24.60 -12.25 0.82
CA ASP A 389 -25.73 -11.80 -0.01
C ASP A 389 -25.44 -10.41 -0.59
N VAL A 390 -25.22 -10.34 -1.92
CA VAL A 390 -25.05 -9.08 -2.68
C VAL A 390 -26.22 -8.12 -2.34
N PRO A 391 -25.99 -7.02 -1.61
CA PRO A 391 -27.09 -6.26 -1.02
C PRO A 391 -27.91 -5.52 -2.09
N GLU A 392 -29.24 -5.36 -1.88
CA GLU A 392 -30.14 -4.58 -2.76
C GLU A 392 -29.61 -3.16 -3.06
N ILE A 393 -28.74 -2.63 -2.19
CA ILE A 393 -28.08 -1.33 -2.38
C ILE A 393 -27.27 -1.28 -3.69
N MET A 394 -26.74 -2.40 -4.17
CA MET A 394 -25.90 -2.46 -5.38
C MET A 394 -26.69 -2.15 -6.66
N ASP A 395 -28.00 -2.37 -6.66
CA ASP A 395 -28.88 -1.99 -7.78
C ASP A 395 -29.22 -0.49 -7.77
N THR A 396 -29.00 0.19 -6.64
CA THR A 396 -29.39 1.59 -6.43
C THR A 396 -28.21 2.57 -6.48
N VAL A 397 -26.99 2.08 -6.26
CA VAL A 397 -25.77 2.90 -6.25
C VAL A 397 -25.14 2.91 -7.63
N ASN A 398 -24.98 4.11 -8.20
CA ASN A 398 -24.18 4.28 -9.41
C ASN A 398 -22.70 4.06 -9.07
N MET A 399 -22.06 2.99 -9.55
CA MET A 399 -20.64 2.72 -9.24
C MET A 399 -19.65 3.42 -10.18
N ASP A 400 -20.11 4.34 -11.01
CA ASP A 400 -19.28 5.19 -11.86
C ASP A 400 -18.69 6.38 -11.05
N TYR A 401 -17.90 6.05 -10.04
CA TYR A 401 -17.32 7.00 -9.09
C TYR A 401 -16.43 8.09 -9.73
N PRO A 402 -15.62 7.82 -10.78
CA PRO A 402 -14.84 8.88 -11.44
C PRO A 402 -15.73 10.03 -11.96
N ASN A 403 -16.97 9.72 -12.36
CA ASN A 403 -17.93 10.69 -12.90
C ASN A 403 -18.89 11.28 -11.85
N TYR A 404 -18.61 11.12 -10.56
CA TYR A 404 -19.39 11.78 -9.50
C TYR A 404 -19.11 13.29 -9.46
N SER A 405 -20.17 14.10 -9.40
CA SER A 405 -20.07 15.53 -9.06
C SER A 405 -19.57 15.70 -7.62
N PHE A 406 -19.11 16.91 -7.27
CA PHE A 406 -18.70 17.19 -5.89
C PHE A 406 -19.82 16.90 -4.88
N GLU A 407 -21.07 17.23 -5.22
CA GLU A 407 -22.25 16.99 -4.36
C GLU A 407 -22.58 15.52 -4.19
N GLN A 408 -22.34 14.71 -5.22
CA GLN A 408 -22.52 13.26 -5.14
C GLN A 408 -21.42 12.62 -4.31
N TRP A 409 -20.21 13.19 -4.35
CA TRP A 409 -19.06 12.70 -3.62
C TRP A 409 -19.10 13.05 -2.13
N THR A 410 -19.37 14.31 -1.79
CA THR A 410 -19.24 14.82 -0.41
C THR A 410 -20.41 14.44 0.47
N LYS A 411 -20.12 14.11 1.74
CA LYS A 411 -21.12 14.18 2.79
C LYS A 411 -21.38 15.65 3.13
N LYS A 412 -22.65 16.03 3.25
CA LYS A 412 -23.02 17.39 3.65
C LYS A 412 -22.65 17.64 5.11
N ASN A 413 -21.96 18.74 5.36
CA ASN A 413 -21.69 19.27 6.69
C ASN A 413 -21.58 20.80 6.60
N HIS A 414 -21.73 21.46 7.75
CA HIS A 414 -21.84 22.92 7.82
C HIS A 414 -20.66 23.65 7.16
N LEU A 415 -19.42 23.21 7.41
CA LEU A 415 -18.23 23.87 6.85
C LEU A 415 -18.19 23.73 5.31
N ILE A 416 -18.49 22.55 4.78
CA ILE A 416 -18.58 22.34 3.32
C ILE A 416 -19.73 23.14 2.70
N GLU A 417 -20.85 23.30 3.43
CA GLU A 417 -21.96 24.13 2.96
C GLU A 417 -21.58 25.59 2.80
N ILE A 418 -21.02 26.22 3.85
CA ILE A 418 -20.69 27.64 3.83
C ILE A 418 -19.48 27.97 2.95
N LEU A 419 -18.54 27.03 2.77
CA LEU A 419 -17.33 27.26 1.98
C LEU A 419 -17.45 26.85 0.51
N ILE A 420 -18.36 25.92 0.17
CA ILE A 420 -18.41 25.33 -1.18
C ILE A 420 -19.85 25.22 -1.71
N LEU A 421 -20.77 24.54 -1.01
CA LEU A 421 -22.07 24.19 -1.62
C LEU A 421 -23.00 25.39 -1.82
N ASN A 422 -22.92 26.40 -0.94
CA ASN A 422 -23.71 27.63 -1.05
C ASN A 422 -23.21 28.54 -2.20
N ASP A 423 -21.89 28.59 -2.41
CA ASP A 423 -21.25 29.27 -3.54
C ASP A 423 -20.01 28.49 -4.00
N LYS A 424 -20.11 27.85 -5.16
CA LYS A 424 -19.05 27.01 -5.72
C LYS A 424 -17.98 27.82 -6.47
N SER A 425 -18.12 29.14 -6.60
CA SER A 425 -17.25 29.94 -7.48
C SER A 425 -15.77 29.81 -7.11
N ARG A 426 -15.46 29.99 -5.82
CA ARG A 426 -14.09 29.84 -5.29
C ARG A 426 -13.58 28.40 -5.45
N PHE A 427 -14.40 27.41 -5.10
CA PHE A 427 -14.03 26.00 -5.24
C PHE A 427 -13.76 25.62 -6.70
N ASN A 428 -14.60 26.05 -7.63
CA ASN A 428 -14.43 25.77 -9.06
C ASN A 428 -13.17 26.43 -9.63
N GLU A 429 -12.83 27.65 -9.20
CA GLU A 429 -11.57 28.30 -9.60
C GLU A 429 -10.36 27.54 -9.07
N ILE A 430 -10.36 27.18 -7.78
CA ILE A 430 -9.30 26.37 -7.17
C ILE A 430 -9.20 25.01 -7.87
N LEU A 431 -10.32 24.35 -8.13
CA LEU A 431 -10.37 23.05 -8.80
C LEU A 431 -9.78 23.11 -10.21
N LYS A 432 -10.09 24.16 -10.99
CA LYS A 432 -9.46 24.42 -12.30
C LYS A 432 -7.95 24.55 -12.19
N ASN A 433 -7.48 25.32 -11.21
CA ASN A 433 -6.05 25.55 -10.98
C ASN A 433 -5.33 24.26 -10.60
N VAL A 434 -5.87 23.48 -9.66
CA VAL A 434 -5.30 22.20 -9.22
C VAL A 434 -5.24 21.19 -10.39
N VAL A 435 -6.30 21.10 -11.20
CA VAL A 435 -6.31 20.24 -12.39
C VAL A 435 -5.20 20.63 -13.38
N ASN A 436 -5.04 21.93 -13.65
CA ASN A 436 -4.03 22.40 -14.60
C ASN A 436 -2.60 22.21 -14.11
N GLU A 437 -2.35 22.47 -12.82
CA GLU A 437 -0.99 22.48 -12.26
C GLU A 437 -0.46 21.09 -11.90
N VAL A 438 -1.34 20.20 -11.44
CA VAL A 438 -0.92 18.92 -10.85
C VAL A 438 -1.78 17.70 -11.20
N PHE A 439 -3.10 17.84 -11.38
CA PHE A 439 -3.99 16.69 -11.65
C PHE A 439 -4.34 16.57 -13.15
N ASN A 440 -3.31 16.44 -13.99
CA ASN A 440 -3.45 16.28 -15.45
C ASN A 440 -2.66 15.04 -15.91
N PRO A 441 -3.20 14.18 -16.79
CA PRO A 441 -2.49 13.02 -17.34
C PRO A 441 -1.11 13.34 -17.95
N SER A 442 -0.95 14.49 -18.61
CA SER A 442 0.34 14.94 -19.18
C SER A 442 1.40 15.22 -18.11
N ILE A 443 0.99 15.45 -16.86
CA ILE A 443 1.85 15.72 -15.71
C ILE A 443 2.03 14.44 -14.87
N LEU A 444 0.94 13.75 -14.55
CA LEU A 444 0.97 12.60 -13.66
C LEU A 444 1.45 11.32 -14.32
N TYR A 445 1.16 11.06 -15.60
CA TYR A 445 1.59 9.80 -16.23
C TYR A 445 3.11 9.69 -16.30
N PRO A 446 3.87 10.71 -16.74
CA PRO A 446 5.33 10.65 -16.70
C PRO A 446 5.87 10.39 -15.29
N ARG A 447 5.26 11.01 -14.27
CA ARG A 447 5.66 10.79 -12.87
C ARG A 447 5.38 9.37 -12.39
N ILE A 448 4.22 8.82 -12.75
CA ILE A 448 3.87 7.41 -12.48
C ILE A 448 4.87 6.48 -13.15
N ASP A 449 5.19 6.72 -14.44
CA ASP A 449 6.12 5.89 -15.21
C ASP A 449 7.54 5.93 -14.63
N GLU A 450 8.01 7.11 -14.23
CA GLU A 450 9.28 7.32 -13.54
C GLU A 450 9.33 6.52 -12.22
N LEU A 451 8.35 6.72 -11.34
CA LEU A 451 8.30 6.04 -10.05
C LEU A 451 8.15 4.53 -10.20
N LYS A 452 7.24 4.07 -11.07
CA LYS A 452 7.02 2.65 -11.37
C LYS A 452 8.32 2.00 -11.84
N THR A 453 9.04 2.64 -12.76
CA THR A 453 10.34 2.15 -13.25
C THR A 453 11.38 2.09 -12.13
N PHE A 454 11.47 3.15 -11.33
CA PHE A 454 12.42 3.27 -10.23
C PHE A 454 12.22 2.17 -9.16
N ILE A 455 10.98 1.90 -8.76
CA ILE A 455 10.69 0.94 -7.68
C ILE A 455 10.55 -0.51 -8.15
N LYS A 456 10.38 -0.76 -9.46
CA LYS A 456 10.14 -2.11 -10.03
C LYS A 456 11.09 -3.19 -9.51
N PRO A 457 12.41 -2.98 -9.38
CA PRO A 457 13.33 -4.00 -8.86
C PRO A 457 13.04 -4.38 -7.40
N PHE A 458 12.64 -3.40 -6.57
CA PHE A 458 12.34 -3.61 -5.16
C PHE A 458 10.98 -4.27 -4.96
N VAL A 459 9.99 -3.89 -5.76
CA VAL A 459 8.68 -4.55 -5.76
C VAL A 459 8.80 -6.00 -6.23
N LYS A 460 9.65 -6.30 -7.23
CA LYS A 460 9.94 -7.69 -7.61
C LYS A 460 10.48 -8.50 -6.43
N LEU A 461 11.42 -7.94 -5.67
CA LEU A 461 11.98 -8.62 -4.49
C LEU A 461 10.92 -8.86 -3.40
N ASP A 462 9.97 -7.94 -3.22
CA ASP A 462 8.88 -8.06 -2.24
C ASP A 462 7.77 -9.04 -2.68
N LYS A 463 7.42 -9.04 -3.97
CA LYS A 463 6.24 -9.74 -4.52
C LYS A 463 6.56 -11.05 -5.26
N ILE A 464 7.83 -11.46 -5.37
CA ILE A 464 8.22 -12.74 -5.97
C ILE A 464 8.81 -13.64 -4.89
N LYS A 465 8.38 -14.92 -4.90
CA LYS A 465 8.89 -15.92 -3.97
C LYS A 465 10.36 -16.19 -4.23
N ASN A 466 11.14 -16.33 -3.15
CA ASN A 466 12.51 -16.83 -3.22
C ASN A 466 12.56 -18.35 -3.48
N ASP A 467 13.77 -18.91 -3.53
CA ASP A 467 14.01 -20.34 -3.77
C ASP A 467 13.33 -21.27 -2.74
N ASP A 468 13.05 -20.77 -1.53
CA ASP A 468 12.32 -21.49 -0.48
C ASP A 468 10.79 -21.41 -0.65
N GLY A 469 10.30 -20.76 -1.71
CA GLY A 469 8.88 -20.57 -1.97
C GLY A 469 8.21 -19.52 -1.08
N LYS A 470 8.99 -18.64 -0.42
CA LYS A 470 8.51 -17.60 0.49
C LYS A 470 8.67 -16.21 -0.10
N TYR A 471 7.74 -15.30 0.20
CA TYR A 471 7.91 -13.89 -0.13
C TYR A 471 8.95 -13.25 0.81
N PRO A 472 10.07 -12.70 0.29
CA PRO A 472 11.08 -12.04 1.11
C PRO A 472 10.46 -10.92 1.96
N GLY A 473 10.84 -10.83 3.22
CA GLY A 473 10.34 -9.80 4.15
C GLY A 473 8.90 -10.00 4.64
N ARG A 474 8.12 -10.90 4.04
CA ARG A 474 6.78 -11.21 4.52
C ARG A 474 6.83 -12.09 5.76
N LEU A 475 6.74 -11.45 6.92
CA LEU A 475 6.69 -12.16 8.20
C LEU A 475 5.35 -12.86 8.43
N ASN A 476 4.24 -12.35 7.91
CA ASN A 476 2.91 -12.98 8.04
C ASN A 476 2.60 -13.82 6.79
N GLU A 477 2.68 -15.14 6.91
CA GLU A 477 2.42 -16.06 5.79
C GLU A 477 0.92 -16.38 5.60
N ILE A 478 0.04 -15.93 6.51
CA ILE A 478 -1.39 -16.27 6.52
C ILE A 478 -2.20 -15.38 5.58
N ILE A 479 -1.87 -14.08 5.53
CA ILE A 479 -2.66 -13.08 4.82
C ILE A 479 -2.15 -12.97 3.37
N GLY A 480 -3.08 -12.99 2.43
CA GLY A 480 -2.81 -12.73 1.01
C GLY A 480 -2.40 -11.28 0.76
N ASP A 481 -1.83 -11.02 -0.41
CA ASP A 481 -1.37 -9.69 -0.83
C ASP A 481 -1.44 -9.64 -2.35
N TYR A 482 -1.28 -8.46 -2.92
CA TYR A 482 -1.26 -8.26 -4.36
C TYR A 482 -0.07 -8.97 -5.00
N THR A 483 -0.33 -9.59 -6.16
CA THR A 483 0.70 -10.19 -7.01
C THR A 483 1.50 -9.12 -7.74
N PHE A 484 2.66 -9.49 -8.27
CA PHE A 484 3.46 -8.60 -9.09
C PHE A 484 2.71 -8.13 -10.36
N ASP A 485 1.91 -9.00 -10.97
CA ASP A 485 1.13 -8.65 -12.17
C ASP A 485 -0.03 -7.69 -11.83
N GLN A 486 -0.68 -7.88 -10.67
CA GLN A 486 -1.65 -6.92 -10.15
C GLN A 486 -1.03 -5.56 -9.88
N TRP A 487 0.18 -5.51 -9.28
CA TRP A 487 0.93 -4.26 -9.10
C TRP A 487 1.22 -3.56 -10.43
N ASP A 488 1.74 -4.30 -11.43
CA ASP A 488 2.13 -3.72 -12.72
C ASP A 488 0.89 -3.22 -13.48
N ALA A 489 -0.18 -4.02 -13.51
CA ALA A 489 -1.42 -3.68 -14.21
C ALA A 489 -2.22 -2.56 -13.52
N ASN A 490 -2.28 -2.52 -12.18
CA ASN A 490 -3.01 -1.51 -11.43
C ASN A 490 -2.29 -0.16 -11.39
N SER A 491 -0.97 -0.13 -11.54
CA SER A 491 -0.22 1.11 -11.79
C SER A 491 -0.60 1.76 -13.13
N GLU A 492 -1.20 0.99 -14.05
CA GLU A 492 -1.69 1.45 -15.36
C GLU A 492 -3.21 1.68 -15.33
N PHE A 493 -3.94 1.05 -16.26
CA PHE A 493 -5.37 1.26 -16.49
C PHE A 493 -6.24 0.11 -15.97
N THR A 494 -5.65 -0.94 -15.41
CA THR A 494 -6.41 -2.13 -15.00
C THR A 494 -6.96 -1.97 -13.59
N ASN A 495 -8.29 -2.01 -13.48
CA ASN A 495 -8.95 -2.13 -12.19
C ASN A 495 -8.78 -3.55 -11.67
N ILE A 496 -8.46 -3.72 -10.39
CA ILE A 496 -8.28 -5.04 -9.78
C ILE A 496 -9.14 -5.18 -8.53
N GLU A 497 -9.34 -6.41 -8.07
CA GLU A 497 -9.95 -6.71 -6.78
C GLU A 497 -8.97 -6.41 -5.63
N THR A 498 -9.44 -5.78 -4.57
CA THR A 498 -8.65 -5.45 -3.37
C THR A 498 -8.60 -6.60 -2.38
N THR A 499 -7.68 -6.55 -1.42
CA THR A 499 -7.67 -7.50 -0.29
C THR A 499 -8.94 -7.42 0.57
N SER A 500 -9.71 -6.33 0.43
CA SER A 500 -11.01 -6.11 1.06
C SER A 500 -12.19 -6.50 0.16
N LEU A 501 -11.91 -7.16 -0.97
CA LEU A 501 -12.85 -7.58 -2.00
C LEU A 501 -13.53 -6.43 -2.76
N TYR A 502 -13.07 -5.19 -2.62
CA TYR A 502 -13.59 -4.04 -3.38
C TYR A 502 -12.78 -3.80 -4.66
N ARG A 503 -13.06 -2.70 -5.35
CA ARG A 503 -12.27 -2.29 -6.52
C ARG A 503 -11.12 -1.39 -6.09
N ALA A 504 -9.94 -1.69 -6.63
CA ALA A 504 -8.87 -0.71 -6.79
C ALA A 504 -8.87 -0.27 -8.25
N TYR A 505 -9.17 0.99 -8.49
CA TYR A 505 -9.07 1.53 -9.85
C TYR A 505 -7.61 1.52 -10.33
N GLY A 506 -7.42 1.29 -11.62
CA GLY A 506 -6.13 1.51 -12.27
C GLY A 506 -5.73 2.97 -12.08
N LEU A 507 -4.52 3.22 -11.59
CA LEU A 507 -4.06 4.56 -11.20
C LEU A 507 -4.19 5.56 -12.36
N LYS A 508 -3.73 5.19 -13.56
CA LYS A 508 -3.85 6.03 -14.76
C LYS A 508 -5.29 6.13 -15.25
N TYR A 509 -6.08 5.07 -15.10
CA TYR A 509 -7.50 5.07 -15.45
C TYR A 509 -8.29 6.06 -14.58
N TRP A 510 -8.12 6.03 -13.25
CA TRP A 510 -8.78 6.96 -12.33
C TRP A 510 -8.47 8.42 -12.70
N ILE A 511 -7.19 8.73 -12.90
CA ILE A 511 -6.74 10.07 -13.29
C ILE A 511 -7.39 10.50 -14.62
N LEU A 512 -7.42 9.63 -15.63
CA LEU A 512 -8.00 9.95 -16.93
C LEU A 512 -9.48 10.30 -16.83
N GLU A 513 -10.26 9.42 -16.21
CA GLU A 513 -11.71 9.56 -16.16
C GLU A 513 -12.11 10.75 -15.30
N LYS A 514 -11.46 10.94 -14.14
CA LYS A 514 -11.71 12.09 -13.29
C LYS A 514 -11.30 13.40 -13.96
N TYR A 515 -10.16 13.43 -14.66
CA TYR A 515 -9.72 14.59 -15.44
C TYR A 515 -10.73 14.96 -16.51
N ARG A 516 -11.15 14.00 -17.35
CA ARG A 516 -12.17 14.19 -18.38
C ARG A 516 -13.47 14.73 -17.82
N TYR A 517 -13.94 14.13 -16.71
CA TYR A 517 -15.16 14.54 -16.05
C TYR A 517 -15.10 16.01 -15.60
N VAL A 518 -14.04 16.40 -14.88
CA VAL A 518 -13.89 17.77 -14.38
C VAL A 518 -13.70 18.78 -15.51
N CYS A 519 -12.92 18.45 -16.54
CA CYS A 519 -12.75 19.30 -17.72
C CYS A 519 -14.09 19.58 -18.41
N LYS A 520 -14.94 18.56 -18.56
CA LYS A 520 -16.27 18.71 -19.14
C LYS A 520 -17.22 19.49 -18.21
N LEU A 521 -17.20 19.18 -16.92
CA LEU A 521 -18.06 19.82 -15.92
C LEU A 521 -17.82 21.33 -15.82
N LEU A 522 -16.56 21.74 -15.91
CA LEU A 522 -16.13 23.12 -15.69
C LEU A 522 -15.84 23.91 -16.98
N ASP A 523 -16.12 23.30 -18.14
CA ASP A 523 -15.85 23.85 -19.48
C ASP A 523 -14.40 24.34 -19.62
N MET A 524 -13.44 23.45 -19.34
CA MET A 524 -12.01 23.75 -19.37
C MET A 524 -11.39 23.40 -20.72
N GLU A 525 -10.45 24.23 -21.17
CA GLU A 525 -9.54 23.89 -22.26
C GLU A 525 -8.47 22.90 -21.76
N CYS A 526 -8.76 21.62 -21.90
CA CYS A 526 -7.90 20.51 -21.45
C CYS A 526 -7.12 19.88 -22.60
N ASP A 527 -6.10 19.07 -22.27
CA ASP A 527 -5.22 18.43 -23.26
C ASP A 527 -6.03 17.55 -24.23
N SER A 528 -6.03 17.94 -25.50
CA SER A 528 -6.83 17.31 -26.55
C SER A 528 -6.51 15.82 -26.75
N LYS A 529 -5.30 15.37 -26.41
CA LYS A 529 -4.93 13.94 -26.45
C LYS A 529 -5.77 13.13 -25.48
N TYR A 530 -5.96 13.64 -24.26
CA TYR A 530 -6.61 12.91 -23.17
C TYR A 530 -8.11 13.14 -23.12
N ILE A 531 -8.62 14.27 -23.63
CA ILE A 531 -10.07 14.51 -23.78
C ILE A 531 -10.67 13.75 -24.98
N ASN A 532 -9.85 13.33 -25.94
CA ASN A 532 -10.32 12.53 -27.07
C ASN A 532 -10.92 11.19 -26.60
N GLU A 533 -12.19 10.96 -26.92
CA GLU A 533 -12.93 9.72 -26.62
C GLU A 533 -12.28 8.47 -27.25
N ASN A 534 -11.50 8.65 -28.33
CA ASN A 534 -10.77 7.57 -29.00
C ASN A 534 -9.38 7.30 -28.40
N PHE A 535 -8.99 7.95 -27.29
CA PHE A 535 -7.73 7.65 -26.60
C PHE A 535 -7.70 6.16 -26.22
N GLN A 536 -6.71 5.44 -26.72
CA GLN A 536 -6.57 4.00 -26.52
C GLN A 536 -5.68 3.73 -25.32
N TYR A 537 -6.09 2.79 -24.48
CA TYR A 537 -5.29 2.19 -23.42
C TYR A 537 -5.61 0.71 -23.31
N SER A 538 -4.65 -0.08 -22.85
CA SER A 538 -4.80 -1.51 -22.65
C SER A 538 -5.16 -1.83 -21.20
N VAL A 539 -6.06 -2.79 -21.03
CA VAL A 539 -6.43 -3.39 -19.74
C VAL A 539 -6.02 -4.86 -19.77
N ASN A 540 -5.52 -5.37 -18.64
CA ASN A 540 -5.31 -6.81 -18.48
C ASN A 540 -6.66 -7.45 -18.10
N GLU A 541 -7.32 -8.09 -19.07
CA GLU A 541 -8.65 -8.68 -18.89
C GLU A 541 -8.67 -9.84 -17.88
N GLU A 542 -7.55 -10.56 -17.68
CA GLU A 542 -7.48 -11.67 -16.72
C GLU A 542 -7.47 -11.16 -15.27
N LEU A 543 -6.92 -9.97 -15.05
CA LEU A 543 -6.86 -9.32 -13.73
C LEU A 543 -7.98 -8.29 -13.52
N SER A 544 -8.70 -7.94 -14.59
CA SER A 544 -9.70 -6.87 -14.59
C SER A 544 -10.87 -7.19 -13.68
N PHE A 545 -11.15 -6.28 -12.76
CA PHE A 545 -12.29 -6.35 -11.86
C PHE A 545 -13.28 -5.21 -12.12
N SER A 546 -14.50 -5.58 -12.50
CA SER A 546 -15.58 -4.63 -12.80
C SER A 546 -16.45 -4.25 -11.60
N GLY A 547 -16.18 -4.78 -10.40
CA GLY A 547 -17.07 -4.67 -9.24
C GLY A 547 -18.23 -5.67 -9.24
N PHE A 548 -18.88 -5.85 -8.09
CA PHE A 548 -20.04 -6.74 -7.97
C PHE A 548 -21.30 -6.09 -8.55
N GLY A 549 -22.21 -6.91 -9.08
CA GLY A 549 -23.49 -6.45 -9.64
C GLY A 549 -23.38 -5.80 -11.03
N VAL A 550 -22.17 -5.46 -11.49
CA VAL A 550 -21.92 -5.05 -12.88
C VAL A 550 -21.94 -6.29 -13.75
N SER A 551 -23.13 -6.75 -14.13
CA SER A 551 -23.24 -7.63 -15.30
C SER A 551 -22.55 -6.90 -16.45
N SER A 552 -21.59 -7.53 -17.09
CA SER A 552 -20.94 -7.04 -18.29
C SER A 552 -22.00 -6.75 -19.36
N LYS A 553 -22.56 -5.54 -19.36
CA LYS A 553 -23.24 -4.99 -20.52
C LYS A 553 -22.13 -4.76 -21.54
N LYS A 554 -21.83 -5.82 -22.30
CA LYS A 554 -21.15 -5.71 -23.57
C LYS A 554 -21.83 -4.58 -24.33
N ASN A 555 -21.11 -3.50 -24.60
CA ASN A 555 -21.42 -2.64 -25.73
C ASN A 555 -21.16 -3.46 -27.00
N THR A 556 -22.08 -4.37 -27.30
CA THR A 556 -22.33 -4.87 -28.64
C THR A 556 -23.55 -4.14 -29.16
N ASP A 557 -23.36 -2.88 -29.54
CA ASP A 557 -24.30 -2.19 -30.43
C ASP A 557 -23.46 -1.50 -31.50
N ASN A 558 -23.27 -2.22 -32.60
CA ASN A 558 -23.24 -1.70 -33.97
C ASN A 558 -23.35 -2.90 -34.94
N ASN A 559 -24.52 -3.54 -34.93
CA ASN A 559 -25.02 -4.26 -36.09
C ASN A 559 -26.06 -3.37 -36.78
N THR A 560 -25.65 -2.72 -37.86
CA THR A 560 -26.56 -2.45 -38.97
C THR A 560 -26.07 -3.30 -40.14
N ASP A 561 -26.82 -4.38 -40.37
CA ASP A 561 -26.76 -5.19 -41.58
C ASP A 561 -27.04 -4.33 -42.81
N ASP A 562 -26.15 -4.36 -43.81
CA ASP A 562 -26.49 -4.73 -45.19
C ASP A 562 -25.23 -4.76 -46.11
N PRO A 563 -25.29 -5.39 -47.29
CA PRO A 563 -24.49 -6.58 -47.56
C PRO A 563 -23.28 -6.36 -48.48
N ILE A 564 -22.34 -7.30 -48.40
CA ILE A 564 -21.18 -7.46 -49.29
C ILE A 564 -21.63 -7.76 -50.73
N PRO A 565 -21.11 -7.04 -51.75
CA PRO A 565 -20.99 -7.56 -53.10
C PRO A 565 -19.54 -7.92 -53.42
N THR A 566 -19.43 -9.19 -53.80
CA THR A 566 -18.36 -9.94 -54.44
C THR A 566 -17.51 -9.15 -55.45
N SER A 567 -16.18 -9.20 -55.27
CA SER A 567 -15.23 -8.77 -56.29
C SER A 567 -15.03 -9.84 -57.36
N THR A 568 -15.26 -9.52 -58.64
CA THR A 568 -14.52 -10.16 -59.75
C THR A 568 -14.31 -9.21 -60.95
N LYS A 569 -13.03 -8.88 -61.15
CA LYS A 569 -12.25 -8.65 -62.38
C LYS A 569 -12.78 -7.77 -63.54
N SER A 570 -11.92 -6.80 -63.86
CA SER A 570 -11.33 -6.47 -65.18
C SER A 570 -11.89 -5.25 -65.92
N SER A 571 -11.12 -4.17 -66.03
CA SER A 571 -10.23 -3.92 -67.19
C SER A 571 -9.65 -2.49 -67.14
N ASP A 572 -8.39 -2.39 -67.56
CA ASP A 572 -7.59 -1.19 -67.76
C ASP A 572 -8.27 -0.09 -68.60
N HIS A 573 -7.97 1.17 -68.30
CA HIS A 573 -7.08 1.96 -69.16
C HIS A 573 -6.52 3.19 -68.46
N THR A 574 -5.19 3.23 -68.51
CA THR A 574 -4.20 4.25 -68.20
C THR A 574 -4.43 5.60 -68.88
N GLU A 575 -4.04 6.70 -68.21
CA GLU A 575 -2.97 7.54 -68.75
C GLU A 575 -2.18 8.24 -67.64
N VAL A 576 -0.87 8.20 -67.83
CA VAL A 576 0.23 8.55 -66.92
C VAL A 576 0.80 9.89 -67.41
N ASP A 577 1.22 10.76 -66.50
CA ASP A 577 2.40 11.59 -66.77
C ASP A 577 3.36 11.62 -65.57
N SER A 578 4.63 11.69 -65.97
CA SER A 578 5.87 11.23 -65.36
C SER A 578 6.53 12.28 -64.44
N LYS A 579 7.13 11.93 -63.30
CA LYS A 579 8.57 11.64 -63.03
C LYS A 579 8.73 11.80 -61.49
N THR A 580 9.56 11.12 -60.69
CA THR A 580 10.73 10.24 -60.86
C THR A 580 10.86 9.43 -59.55
N LYS A 581 11.07 8.11 -59.62
CA LYS A 581 11.35 7.22 -58.47
C LYS A 581 12.84 7.22 -58.15
N GLU A 582 13.21 7.53 -56.91
CA GLU A 582 14.49 7.13 -56.32
C GLU A 582 14.37 5.72 -55.70
N THR A 583 15.47 4.98 -55.75
CA THR A 583 15.60 3.55 -55.40
C THR A 583 15.68 3.36 -53.87
N PRO A 584 15.12 2.28 -53.27
CA PRO A 584 15.24 2.05 -51.83
C PRO A 584 16.68 1.70 -51.45
N LYS A 585 17.26 2.45 -50.52
CA LYS A 585 18.53 2.10 -49.87
C LYS A 585 18.31 0.96 -48.89
N THR A 586 19.09 -0.11 -49.04
CA THR A 586 19.24 -1.19 -48.06
C THR A 586 19.83 -0.62 -46.76
N ILE A 587 19.03 -0.60 -45.68
CA ILE A 587 19.52 -0.28 -44.33
C ILE A 587 20.17 -1.55 -43.79
N THR A 588 21.46 -1.48 -43.48
CA THR A 588 22.22 -2.56 -42.85
C THR A 588 22.45 -2.18 -41.39
N TYR A 589 21.84 -2.94 -40.47
CA TYR A 589 22.00 -2.75 -39.03
C TYR A 589 23.31 -3.40 -38.54
N LYS A 590 23.95 -2.78 -37.56
CA LYS A 590 25.22 -3.25 -36.97
C LYS A 590 25.01 -4.06 -35.70
N CYS A 591 24.00 -3.71 -34.91
CA CYS A 591 23.59 -4.40 -33.70
C CYS A 591 22.06 -4.53 -33.69
N ILE A 592 21.54 -5.48 -32.93
CA ILE A 592 20.10 -5.75 -32.85
C ILE A 592 19.35 -4.51 -32.35
N ALA A 593 19.95 -3.71 -31.47
CA ALA A 593 19.36 -2.47 -30.95
C ALA A 593 19.01 -1.43 -32.03
N GLU A 594 19.74 -1.37 -33.15
CA GLU A 594 19.40 -0.46 -34.26
C GLU A 594 18.08 -0.85 -34.95
N THR A 595 17.64 -2.11 -34.86
CA THR A 595 16.31 -2.54 -35.33
C THR A 595 15.18 -1.99 -34.46
N LEU A 596 15.49 -1.59 -33.23
CA LEU A 596 14.57 -1.05 -32.24
C LEU A 596 14.68 0.48 -32.10
N GLY A 597 15.51 1.13 -32.91
CA GLY A 597 15.74 2.58 -32.87
C GLY A 597 16.80 3.06 -31.87
N TYR A 598 17.55 2.14 -31.26
CA TYR A 598 18.68 2.45 -30.36
C TYR A 598 20.02 2.32 -31.09
N HIS A 599 21.06 3.01 -30.63
CA HIS A 599 22.37 2.93 -31.25
C HIS A 599 23.21 1.77 -30.68
N CYS A 600 24.22 1.31 -31.40
CA CYS A 600 25.16 0.31 -30.88
C CYS A 600 26.14 0.93 -29.90
N CYS A 601 26.54 0.16 -28.88
CA CYS A 601 27.58 0.59 -27.96
C CYS A 601 28.91 0.82 -28.69
N SER A 602 29.73 1.72 -28.15
CA SER A 602 31.13 1.86 -28.59
C SER A 602 31.84 0.51 -28.45
N SER A 603 32.79 0.21 -29.34
CA SER A 603 33.58 -1.04 -29.29
C SER A 603 34.32 -1.25 -27.97
N ASP A 604 34.57 -0.17 -27.22
CA ASP A 604 35.24 -0.20 -25.92
C ASP A 604 34.27 -0.43 -24.75
N ASN A 605 32.96 -0.34 -25.00
CA ASN A 605 31.91 -0.58 -24.01
C ASN A 605 31.34 -2.00 -24.19
N THR A 606 31.96 -2.96 -23.51
CA THR A 606 31.56 -4.38 -23.51
C THR A 606 30.84 -4.79 -22.23
N THR A 607 30.52 -3.85 -21.34
CA THR A 607 29.89 -4.14 -20.06
C THR A 607 28.38 -4.29 -20.24
N VAL A 608 27.87 -5.49 -20.00
CA VAL A 608 26.44 -5.80 -20.09
C VAL A 608 25.74 -5.35 -18.81
N TYR A 609 24.79 -4.43 -18.96
CA TYR A 609 23.95 -3.92 -17.87
C TYR A 609 22.55 -4.54 -17.87
N ALA A 610 22.09 -5.04 -19.02
CA ALA A 610 20.82 -5.74 -19.15
C ALA A 610 20.87 -6.76 -20.31
N HIS A 611 20.06 -7.81 -20.22
CA HIS A 611 19.88 -8.82 -21.27
C HIS A 611 18.39 -9.08 -21.46
N ASP A 612 17.93 -9.03 -22.72
CA ASP A 612 16.56 -9.35 -23.10
C ASP A 612 16.51 -10.18 -24.40
N SER A 613 15.31 -10.43 -24.93
CA SER A 613 15.11 -11.15 -26.20
C SER A 613 15.77 -10.48 -27.41
N ASN A 614 16.18 -9.22 -27.29
CA ASN A 614 16.86 -8.43 -28.32
C ASN A 614 18.38 -8.36 -28.10
N GLY A 615 18.91 -9.08 -27.10
CA GLY A 615 20.32 -9.28 -26.83
C GLY A 615 20.84 -8.54 -25.59
N ASP A 616 22.15 -8.47 -25.48
CA ASP A 616 22.90 -7.72 -24.47
C ASP A 616 22.88 -6.21 -24.73
N TRP A 617 22.66 -5.45 -23.65
CA TRP A 617 22.60 -4.00 -23.63
C TRP A 617 23.66 -3.41 -22.70
N GLY A 618 24.30 -2.35 -23.17
CA GLY A 618 25.21 -1.51 -22.40
C GLY A 618 24.62 -0.11 -22.17
N PHE A 619 25.25 0.67 -21.31
CA PHE A 619 24.89 2.07 -21.09
C PHE A 619 26.07 2.98 -21.43
N ASP A 620 25.86 3.94 -22.33
CA ASP A 620 26.85 4.97 -22.66
C ASP A 620 26.76 6.09 -21.62
N PHE A 621 27.71 6.13 -20.68
CA PHE A 621 27.73 7.13 -19.60
C PHE A 621 28.08 8.55 -20.09
N GLU A 622 28.71 8.69 -21.25
CA GLU A 622 28.98 10.02 -21.82
C GLU A 622 27.72 10.62 -22.42
N LYS A 623 26.90 9.80 -23.10
CA LYS A 623 25.64 10.25 -23.72
C LYS A 623 24.41 10.10 -22.83
N LYS A 624 24.51 9.32 -21.74
CA LYS A 624 23.42 8.96 -20.83
C LYS A 624 22.27 8.22 -21.53
N GLU A 625 22.61 7.28 -22.42
CA GLU A 625 21.66 6.54 -23.23
C GLU A 625 21.97 5.03 -23.25
N TRP A 626 20.94 4.21 -23.43
CA TRP A 626 21.09 2.77 -23.65
C TRP A 626 21.63 2.49 -25.06
N CYS A 627 22.51 1.50 -25.14
CA CYS A 627 23.13 1.08 -26.39
C CYS A 627 23.16 -0.45 -26.51
N GLY A 628 23.08 -0.98 -27.73
CA GLY A 628 23.12 -2.42 -27.98
C GLY A 628 24.53 -2.96 -28.12
N ILE A 629 24.84 -4.04 -27.41
CA ILE A 629 26.12 -4.75 -27.52
C ILE A 629 26.02 -5.88 -28.56
N THR A 630 24.85 -6.53 -28.67
CA THR A 630 24.68 -7.73 -29.52
C THR A 630 24.73 -7.39 -31.01
N PRO A 631 25.68 -7.96 -31.77
CA PRO A 631 25.78 -7.74 -33.21
C PRO A 631 24.52 -8.19 -33.95
N TYR A 632 24.16 -7.47 -34.99
CA TYR A 632 23.05 -7.85 -35.86
C TYR A 632 23.48 -8.98 -36.79
N SER A 633 22.79 -10.12 -36.73
CA SER A 633 22.89 -11.19 -37.73
C SER A 633 21.50 -11.51 -38.26
N GLU A 634 21.30 -11.40 -39.57
CA GLU A 634 20.06 -11.84 -40.22
C GLU A 634 19.94 -13.36 -40.12
N GLN A 635 19.07 -13.87 -39.22
CA GLN A 635 18.52 -15.21 -39.34
C GLN A 635 17.03 -15.25 -38.97
N LEU A 636 16.32 -16.10 -39.71
CA LEU A 636 14.89 -16.08 -40.01
C LEU A 636 14.04 -16.82 -38.97
N ASN A 637 12.88 -16.23 -38.65
CA ASN A 637 11.59 -16.81 -38.23
C ASN A 637 11.59 -18.12 -37.39
N GLU A 638 11.32 -17.94 -36.09
CA GLU A 638 10.78 -18.96 -35.19
C GLU A 638 9.35 -19.37 -35.62
N ASN A 639 9.27 -20.41 -36.45
CA ASN A 639 8.16 -21.38 -36.53
C ASN A 639 8.39 -22.46 -37.61
N SER A 640 9.60 -22.58 -38.18
CA SER A 640 9.94 -23.71 -39.05
C SER A 640 10.82 -24.71 -38.33
N CYS A 641 10.45 -25.97 -38.43
CA CYS A 641 11.24 -27.07 -37.92
C CYS A 641 12.63 -27.12 -38.58
N TRP A 642 13.69 -27.05 -37.78
CA TRP A 642 15.08 -26.93 -38.25
C TRP A 642 15.52 -28.09 -39.16
N SER A 643 14.90 -29.28 -39.04
CA SER A 643 15.26 -30.46 -39.83
C SER A 643 14.81 -30.39 -41.30
N GLU A 644 13.82 -29.57 -41.63
CA GLU A 644 13.30 -29.44 -42.99
C GLU A 644 14.35 -28.85 -43.94
N ILE A 645 15.20 -27.95 -43.44
CA ILE A 645 16.31 -27.36 -44.20
C ILE A 645 17.34 -28.44 -44.59
N LEU A 646 17.45 -29.51 -43.80
CA LEU A 646 18.34 -30.64 -44.06
C LEU A 646 17.69 -31.74 -44.92
N GLY A 647 16.43 -31.54 -45.35
CA GLY A 647 15.67 -32.49 -46.15
C GLY A 647 14.96 -33.58 -45.34
N TYR A 648 14.81 -33.40 -44.02
CA TYR A 648 14.14 -34.34 -43.12
C TYR A 648 12.83 -33.75 -42.59
N LEU A 649 11.84 -34.61 -42.32
CA LEU A 649 10.54 -34.19 -41.82
C LEU A 649 10.65 -33.60 -40.42
N CYS A 650 9.68 -32.77 -40.03
CA CYS A 650 9.49 -32.42 -38.63
C CYS A 650 8.72 -33.51 -37.89
N CYS A 651 9.04 -33.77 -36.62
CA CYS A 651 8.22 -34.66 -35.81
C CYS A 651 6.88 -33.98 -35.50
N SER A 652 5.77 -34.70 -35.69
CA SER A 652 4.44 -34.10 -35.55
C SER A 652 4.04 -33.77 -34.10
N GLU A 653 4.69 -34.42 -33.12
CA GLU A 653 4.53 -34.21 -31.70
C GLU A 653 5.89 -34.29 -30.97
N CYS A 654 5.94 -33.90 -29.69
CA CYS A 654 7.13 -34.03 -28.85
C CYS A 654 7.40 -35.50 -28.50
N ILE A 655 8.12 -36.19 -29.39
CA ILE A 655 8.45 -37.61 -29.25
C ILE A 655 9.81 -37.82 -28.57
N LYS A 656 10.05 -39.08 -28.16
CA LYS A 656 11.30 -39.46 -27.49
C LYS A 656 12.52 -39.24 -28.39
N VAL A 657 13.51 -38.50 -27.87
CA VAL A 657 14.81 -38.29 -28.51
C VAL A 657 15.55 -39.62 -28.67
N VAL A 658 15.94 -39.92 -29.91
CA VAL A 658 16.71 -41.11 -30.29
C VAL A 658 18.18 -40.78 -30.44
N GLU A 659 18.51 -39.59 -30.95
CA GLU A 659 19.88 -39.13 -31.18
C GLU A 659 19.97 -37.60 -31.08
N VAL A 660 21.14 -37.07 -30.71
CA VAL A 660 21.41 -35.63 -30.65
C VAL A 660 22.73 -35.39 -31.36
N ASP A 661 22.71 -34.50 -32.35
CA ASP A 661 23.91 -34.10 -33.10
C ASP A 661 24.10 -32.59 -33.07
N SER A 662 25.02 -32.06 -33.91
CA SER A 662 25.28 -30.63 -34.00
C SER A 662 24.13 -29.82 -34.61
N ASN A 663 23.12 -30.48 -35.18
CA ASN A 663 21.98 -29.83 -35.84
C ASN A 663 20.74 -29.78 -34.92
N GLY A 664 20.54 -30.79 -34.06
CA GLY A 664 19.44 -30.77 -33.08
C GLY A 664 19.11 -32.15 -32.48
N LYS A 665 17.95 -32.22 -31.81
CA LYS A 665 17.41 -33.46 -31.21
C LYS A 665 16.61 -34.24 -32.26
N TRP A 666 16.96 -35.48 -32.55
CA TRP A 666 16.29 -36.30 -33.56
C TRP A 666 15.37 -37.36 -32.96
N GLY A 667 14.25 -37.64 -33.65
CA GLY A 667 13.30 -38.70 -33.33
C GLY A 667 13.00 -39.59 -34.55
N ILE A 668 12.27 -40.69 -34.31
CA ILE A 668 11.79 -41.59 -35.37
C ILE A 668 10.27 -41.66 -35.30
N GLU A 669 9.61 -41.23 -36.38
CA GLU A 669 8.15 -41.26 -36.53
C GLU A 669 7.80 -41.98 -37.84
N ASN A 670 6.85 -42.92 -37.80
CA ASN A 670 6.45 -43.71 -38.97
C ASN A 670 7.62 -44.35 -39.75
N ASN A 671 8.63 -44.87 -39.04
CA ASN A 671 9.88 -45.42 -39.60
C ASN A 671 10.76 -44.43 -40.40
N HIS A 672 10.58 -43.12 -40.24
CA HIS A 672 11.42 -42.09 -40.84
C HIS A 672 12.05 -41.20 -39.77
N TRP A 673 13.24 -40.66 -40.08
CA TRP A 673 13.92 -39.68 -39.23
C TRP A 673 13.23 -38.33 -39.32
N CYS A 674 13.01 -37.71 -38.15
CA CYS A 674 12.45 -36.38 -38.03
C CYS A 674 13.19 -35.54 -36.98
N GLY A 675 13.24 -34.22 -37.18
CA GLY A 675 13.76 -33.29 -36.18
C GLY A 675 12.72 -32.94 -35.14
N ILE A 676 13.10 -32.99 -33.87
CA ILE A 676 12.22 -32.64 -32.76
C ILE A 676 12.13 -31.10 -32.70
N PRO A 677 10.91 -30.52 -32.71
CA PRO A 677 10.72 -29.08 -32.64
C PRO A 677 11.41 -28.46 -31.42
N THR A 678 11.89 -27.22 -31.55
CA THR A 678 12.60 -26.52 -30.46
C THR A 678 11.72 -26.20 -29.26
N PHE A 679 10.40 -26.22 -29.40
CA PHE A 679 9.45 -26.06 -28.28
C PHE A 679 9.24 -27.35 -27.46
N CYS A 680 9.76 -28.49 -27.92
CA CYS A 680 9.73 -29.77 -27.23
C CYS A 680 11.01 -29.93 -26.40
N ASP A 681 11.02 -29.38 -25.19
CA ASP A 681 12.17 -29.49 -24.28
C ASP A 681 12.36 -30.89 -23.67
#